data_AF-A0A965NVV4-F1
#
_entry.id   AF-A0A965NVV4-F1
#
_cell.length_a   1.000
_cell.length_b   1.000
_cell.length_c   1.000
_cell.angle_alpha   90.00
_cell.angle_beta   90.00
_cell.angle_gamma   90.00
#
_symmetry.space_group_name_H-M   'P 1'
#
loop_
_entity.id
_entity.type
_entity.pdbx_description
1 polymer ?
#
loop_
_entity_poly.entity_id
_entity_poly.type
_entity_poly.pdbx_seq_one_letter_code
_entity_poly.pdbx_strand_id
1 'polypeptide(L)'
;LKINNEEVGDINFNTNFDSKSESLQLNGNLNYKSLPTLEFVGAYFMKRERDNLEMELKFNNTDLGFVNGFMDPDVIKGIGGKLSGNLAVKGSVSAPELSGELNLQNTTAKIELLGVRYTLNGKVVILKDEIHLDNIPVKDEDGNVASLVGQIYHTNFDKWNYDLNFDFEGDAQAKNNKFNTDNAKSNRFLLLNTKYKEGDYYYGKAYGKGYANIAGYGNKMDVDVLVETTVGSQINFPMYGVSDIDEENQLVHFVSKKKKIAFQFIFMALIFAFPILVLLPLAPSIISLYYLDNEADWYSFYYLFKTPIFSFIYILLFIFELVFLTRIFQKYILAGRYSIYSKTYVIKWFLDALFSLSLNVIKPIFATVFISWIYKSLGAKVGKNTEISTATNVTHSLFEIGDESFIADDVVIGESEVRNQMLYLNKTSIGNRSFVGNSALIPQGYSLGDGMLIGVISVPPTMEQLQNQPYADWFGSPAKGLPNREKRDIYPAELTYRPHWTRKMSRGIIEFIRVLIPQSIILSVSILFIAYADDLIKLQKWHEVFLYFSFYYLGLVALPIFFFNLLLKWVLIGRYKKAEYPMWTWQVWRTEAITSMYESLTVPFLFEYIKGTPFLPFFFRLMGVKMGERVYMDSTDITEFDLVSMGDYCAINLDGGPQTHLFEDRVMKMGAVHIGAYSNIGARSVILYDTDIEENCSISALSLVMKGEKLPSKTFWSGIPIKN
;
A
#
# COMPACT_ATOMS: atom_id res chain seq x y z
N LEU A 1 -22.41 -12.62 54.57
CA LEU A 1 -22.38 -12.10 53.18
C LEU A 1 -21.48 -13.00 52.33
N LYS A 2 -22.00 -13.51 51.21
CA LYS A 2 -21.21 -14.24 50.19
C LYS A 2 -21.46 -13.61 48.83
N ILE A 3 -20.42 -13.45 48.02
CA ILE A 3 -20.51 -12.95 46.64
C ILE A 3 -19.94 -14.05 45.74
N ASN A 4 -20.75 -14.61 44.85
CA ASN A 4 -20.34 -15.69 43.93
C ASN A 4 -19.54 -16.82 44.61
N ASN A 5 -20.07 -17.32 45.75
CA ASN A 5 -19.47 -18.35 46.62
C ASN A 5 -18.21 -17.94 47.42
N GLU A 6 -17.67 -16.74 47.23
CA GLU A 6 -16.62 -16.19 48.08
C GLU A 6 -17.21 -15.60 49.37
N GLU A 7 -16.68 -16.02 50.52
CA GLU A 7 -17.11 -15.54 51.83
C GLU A 7 -16.48 -14.18 52.15
N VAL A 8 -17.31 -13.15 52.24
CA VAL A 8 -16.85 -11.78 52.55
C VAL A 8 -16.80 -11.58 54.07
N GLY A 9 -17.81 -12.08 54.79
CA GLY A 9 -17.95 -11.96 56.25
C GLY A 9 -19.38 -11.68 56.70
N ASP A 10 -19.59 -11.50 58.00
CA ASP A 10 -20.89 -11.21 58.62
C ASP A 10 -21.06 -9.71 58.83
N ILE A 11 -22.16 -9.15 58.33
CA ILE A 11 -22.48 -7.73 58.46
C ILE A 11 -23.40 -7.54 59.66
N ASN A 12 -22.98 -6.70 60.60
CA ASN A 12 -23.81 -6.25 61.71
C ASN A 12 -24.00 -4.74 61.59
N PHE A 13 -25.24 -4.27 61.57
CA PHE A 13 -25.53 -2.85 61.48
C PHE A 13 -26.78 -2.48 62.26
N ASN A 14 -26.78 -1.25 62.74
CA ASN A 14 -27.92 -0.62 63.36
C ASN A 14 -28.36 0.55 62.50
N THR A 15 -29.67 0.76 62.46
CA THR A 15 -30.25 1.90 61.75
C THR A 15 -31.06 2.75 62.71
N ASN A 16 -30.97 4.07 62.57
CA ASN A 16 -31.78 5.00 63.33
C ASN A 16 -32.36 6.07 62.41
N PHE A 17 -33.65 6.36 62.53
CA PHE A 17 -34.28 7.42 61.75
C PHE A 17 -34.11 8.77 62.45
N ASP A 18 -33.47 9.73 61.78
CA ASP A 18 -33.37 11.11 62.26
C ASP A 18 -34.46 11.98 61.63
N SER A 19 -35.46 12.31 62.43
CA SER A 19 -36.59 13.18 62.04
C SER A 19 -36.19 14.60 61.62
N LYS A 20 -35.03 15.12 62.05
CA LYS A 20 -34.59 16.49 61.71
C LYS A 20 -33.96 16.56 60.33
N SER A 21 -33.13 15.57 59.98
CA SER A 21 -32.46 15.48 58.68
C SER A 21 -33.23 14.62 57.66
N GLU A 22 -34.36 14.05 58.07
CA GLU A 22 -35.18 13.10 57.29
C GLU A 22 -34.34 11.98 56.66
N SER A 23 -33.38 11.49 57.43
CA SER A 23 -32.38 10.53 56.99
C SER A 23 -32.37 9.27 57.85
N LEU A 24 -32.01 8.15 57.22
CA LEU A 24 -31.76 6.89 57.89
C LEU A 24 -30.27 6.78 58.16
N GLN A 25 -29.88 6.93 59.41
CA GLN A 25 -28.49 6.80 59.86
C GLN A 25 -28.12 5.32 59.87
N LEU A 26 -27.01 4.99 59.22
CA LEU A 26 -26.43 3.66 59.08
C LEU A 26 -25.11 3.63 59.85
N ASN A 27 -24.99 2.72 60.81
CA ASN A 27 -23.72 2.44 61.46
C ASN A 27 -23.56 0.92 61.61
N GLY A 28 -22.51 0.37 61.04
CA GLY A 28 -22.26 -1.05 61.09
C GLY A 28 -20.81 -1.42 60.82
N ASN A 29 -20.54 -2.70 60.98
CA ASN A 29 -19.28 -3.32 60.64
C ASN A 29 -19.51 -4.64 59.89
N LEU A 30 -18.49 -5.03 59.16
CA LEU A 30 -18.35 -6.34 58.56
C LEU A 30 -17.21 -7.06 59.28
N ASN A 31 -17.54 -8.22 59.84
CA ASN A 31 -16.62 -9.08 60.55
C ASN A 31 -16.27 -10.30 59.68
N TYR A 32 -14.99 -10.56 59.47
CA TYR A 32 -14.52 -11.80 58.85
C TYR A 32 -13.78 -12.62 59.90
N LYS A 33 -14.23 -13.85 60.16
CA LYS A 33 -13.70 -14.73 61.23
C LYS A 33 -13.60 -14.04 62.59
N SER A 34 -14.66 -13.32 62.96
CA SER A 34 -14.77 -12.55 64.22
C SER A 34 -13.82 -11.35 64.36
N LEU A 35 -13.16 -10.92 63.29
CA LEU A 35 -12.37 -9.68 63.25
C LEU A 35 -13.08 -8.63 62.41
N PRO A 36 -13.25 -7.38 62.90
CA PRO A 36 -13.81 -6.29 62.11
C PRO A 36 -12.84 -5.93 60.98
N THR A 37 -13.29 -6.11 59.75
CA THR A 37 -12.49 -5.86 58.54
C THR A 37 -12.97 -4.66 57.75
N LEU A 38 -14.21 -4.22 57.93
CA LEU A 38 -14.75 -3.00 57.34
C LEU A 38 -15.72 -2.35 58.33
N GLU A 39 -15.56 -1.06 58.58
CA GLU A 39 -16.50 -0.22 59.32
C GLU A 39 -17.21 0.70 58.32
N PHE A 40 -18.51 0.90 58.48
CA PHE A 40 -19.26 1.84 57.66
C PHE A 40 -20.19 2.70 58.51
N VAL A 41 -20.14 4.01 58.28
CA VAL A 41 -20.97 5.00 58.97
C VAL A 41 -21.49 5.99 57.94
N GLY A 42 -22.78 6.31 57.97
CA GLY A 42 -23.36 7.23 57.01
C GLY A 42 -24.86 7.44 57.18
N ALA A 43 -25.47 8.06 56.18
CA ALA A 43 -26.88 8.37 56.14
C ALA A 43 -27.46 8.19 54.73
N TYR A 44 -28.70 7.74 54.68
CA TYR A 44 -29.53 7.72 53.48
C TYR A 44 -30.67 8.75 53.60
N PHE A 45 -30.72 9.73 52.70
CA PHE A 45 -31.67 10.85 52.75
C PHE A 45 -32.92 10.56 51.92
N MET A 46 -34.01 10.15 52.57
CA MET A 46 -35.17 9.55 51.88
C MET A 46 -35.93 10.50 50.94
N LYS A 47 -35.92 11.81 51.20
CA LYS A 47 -36.64 12.79 50.37
C LYS A 47 -35.83 13.39 49.22
N ARG A 48 -34.54 13.06 49.12
CA ARG A 48 -33.70 13.57 48.03
C ARG A 48 -33.78 12.64 46.83
N GLU A 49 -34.12 13.19 45.66
CA GLU A 49 -34.09 12.43 44.39
C GLU A 49 -32.67 12.22 43.86
N ARG A 50 -31.72 13.07 44.26
CA ARG A 50 -30.28 13.00 43.93
C ARG A 50 -29.46 13.24 45.19
N ASP A 51 -28.23 12.72 45.23
CA ASP A 51 -27.31 12.89 46.36
C ASP A 51 -27.93 12.41 47.69
N ASN A 52 -28.61 11.27 47.60
CA ASN A 52 -29.36 10.65 48.68
C ASN A 52 -28.54 9.66 49.51
N LEU A 53 -27.27 9.43 49.16
CA LEU A 53 -26.36 8.55 49.86
C LEU A 53 -25.11 9.31 50.30
N GLU A 54 -24.78 9.23 51.59
CA GLU A 54 -23.50 9.71 52.12
C GLU A 54 -22.98 8.71 53.16
N MET A 55 -21.89 8.02 52.86
CA MET A 55 -21.28 7.03 53.76
C MET A 55 -19.76 7.14 53.75
N GLU A 56 -19.14 6.78 54.86
CA GLU A 56 -17.71 6.58 54.99
C GLU A 56 -17.45 5.11 55.27
N LEU A 57 -16.58 4.50 54.46
CA LEU A 57 -16.13 3.13 54.56
C LEU A 57 -14.67 3.12 55.02
N LYS A 58 -14.39 2.42 56.11
CA LYS A 58 -13.04 2.26 56.64
C LYS A 58 -12.63 0.79 56.58
N PHE A 59 -11.73 0.50 55.66
CA PHE A 59 -11.15 -0.82 55.45
C PHE A 59 -9.99 -1.03 56.42
N ASN A 60 -10.02 -2.12 57.17
CA ASN A 60 -8.97 -2.51 58.11
C ASN A 60 -8.56 -3.95 57.85
N ASN A 61 -7.46 -4.14 57.12
CA ASN A 61 -6.99 -5.47 56.70
C ASN A 61 -8.12 -6.31 56.07
N THR A 62 -8.97 -5.69 55.26
CA THR A 62 -10.04 -6.35 54.55
C THR A 62 -9.46 -7.33 53.54
N ASP A 63 -10.01 -8.53 53.47
CA ASP A 63 -9.57 -9.52 52.50
C ASP A 63 -10.01 -9.11 51.09
N LEU A 64 -9.10 -9.13 50.11
CA LEU A 64 -9.42 -8.85 48.71
C LEU A 64 -9.95 -10.06 47.94
N GLY A 65 -10.05 -11.23 48.57
CA GLY A 65 -10.56 -12.45 47.95
C GLY A 65 -11.93 -12.30 47.30
N PHE A 66 -12.80 -11.42 47.82
CA PHE A 66 -14.12 -11.18 47.23
C PHE A 66 -14.06 -10.64 45.80
N VAL A 67 -12.94 -10.02 45.38
CA VAL A 67 -12.77 -9.47 44.03
C VAL A 67 -12.76 -10.60 42.99
N ASN A 68 -12.36 -11.83 43.35
CA ASN A 68 -12.45 -12.98 42.44
C ASN A 68 -13.88 -13.22 41.94
N GLY A 69 -14.91 -12.87 42.73
CA GLY A 69 -16.30 -13.00 42.32
C GLY A 69 -16.70 -12.10 41.14
N PHE A 70 -15.90 -11.08 40.82
CA PHE A 70 -16.16 -10.12 39.74
C PHE A 70 -15.24 -10.30 38.52
N MET A 71 -14.31 -11.24 38.56
CA MET A 71 -13.28 -11.43 37.53
C MET A 71 -13.49 -12.75 36.79
N ASP A 72 -13.16 -12.78 35.50
CA ASP A 72 -13.15 -14.00 34.72
C ASP A 72 -11.98 -14.90 35.18
N PRO A 73 -12.25 -16.10 35.73
CA PRO A 73 -11.22 -17.00 36.17
C PRO A 73 -10.28 -17.43 35.04
N ASP A 74 -10.66 -17.39 33.77
CA ASP A 74 -9.77 -17.76 32.67
C ASP A 74 -8.79 -16.66 32.28
N VAL A 75 -8.98 -15.45 32.82
CA VAL A 75 -8.08 -14.29 32.62
C VAL A 75 -7.20 -14.07 33.85
N ILE A 76 -7.82 -13.91 35.03
CA ILE A 76 -7.12 -13.64 36.30
C ILE A 76 -7.65 -14.57 37.39
N LYS A 77 -6.75 -15.27 38.10
CA LYS A 77 -7.09 -16.12 39.24
C LYS A 77 -6.34 -15.75 40.50
N GLY A 78 -6.93 -16.08 41.64
CA GLY A 78 -6.26 -16.05 42.94
C GLY A 78 -5.93 -14.63 43.39
N ILE A 79 -6.84 -13.69 43.14
CA ILE A 79 -6.77 -12.34 43.69
C ILE A 79 -6.84 -12.47 45.21
N GLY A 80 -5.83 -11.99 45.91
CA GLY A 80 -5.72 -12.08 47.35
C GLY A 80 -5.00 -10.89 47.93
N GLY A 81 -4.72 -10.92 49.23
CA GLY A 81 -4.06 -9.85 49.95
C GLY A 81 -5.01 -9.04 50.82
N LYS A 82 -4.49 -7.95 51.39
CA LYS A 82 -5.19 -7.13 52.37
C LYS A 82 -5.34 -5.70 51.86
N LEU A 83 -6.51 -5.13 52.13
CA LEU A 83 -6.89 -3.76 51.80
C LEU A 83 -7.05 -2.98 53.09
N SER A 84 -6.44 -1.80 53.18
CA SER A 84 -6.67 -0.85 54.28
C SER A 84 -6.80 0.55 53.74
N GLY A 85 -7.65 1.39 54.34
CA GLY A 85 -7.84 2.76 53.88
C GLY A 85 -9.28 3.24 54.09
N ASN A 86 -9.56 4.46 53.63
CA ASN A 86 -10.86 5.09 53.80
C ASN A 86 -11.44 5.46 52.44
N LEU A 87 -12.74 5.24 52.27
CA LEU A 87 -13.48 5.57 51.07
C LEU A 87 -14.77 6.28 51.44
N ALA A 88 -14.95 7.50 50.96
CA ALA A 88 -16.23 8.19 51.01
C ALA A 88 -17.10 7.73 49.83
N VAL A 89 -18.37 7.46 50.11
CA VAL A 89 -19.41 7.10 49.15
C VAL A 89 -20.45 8.21 49.18
N LYS A 90 -20.56 8.97 48.09
CA LYS A 90 -21.54 10.04 47.91
C LYS A 90 -22.44 9.76 46.71
N GLY A 91 -23.28 10.72 46.32
CA GLY A 91 -24.13 10.61 45.15
C GLY A 91 -25.43 9.87 45.43
N SER A 92 -25.94 9.17 44.42
CA SER A 92 -27.24 8.47 44.52
C SER A 92 -27.02 6.96 44.57
N VAL A 93 -27.96 6.20 45.13
CA VAL A 93 -27.85 4.72 45.17
C VAL A 93 -27.63 4.09 43.79
N SER A 94 -28.22 4.67 42.73
CA SER A 94 -28.05 4.22 41.35
C SER A 94 -26.80 4.76 40.65
N ALA A 95 -26.13 5.74 41.24
CA ALA A 95 -24.94 6.38 40.72
C ALA A 95 -24.02 6.84 41.87
N PRO A 96 -23.37 5.89 42.58
CA PRO A 96 -22.52 6.22 43.71
C PRO A 96 -21.20 6.85 43.24
N GLU A 97 -20.78 7.88 43.96
CA GLU A 97 -19.50 8.57 43.73
C GLU A 97 -18.51 8.14 44.82
N LEU A 98 -17.41 7.49 44.42
CA LEU A 98 -16.38 7.02 45.34
C LEU A 98 -15.22 8.00 45.36
N SER A 99 -14.70 8.31 46.55
CA SER A 99 -13.46 9.09 46.67
C SER A 99 -12.70 8.69 47.94
N GLY A 100 -11.39 8.48 47.83
CA GLY A 100 -10.57 8.12 48.98
C GLY A 100 -9.26 7.47 48.59
N GLU A 101 -8.60 6.90 49.58
CA GLU A 101 -7.28 6.31 49.43
C GLU A 101 -7.27 4.92 50.04
N LEU A 102 -6.81 3.96 49.24
CA LEU A 102 -6.69 2.57 49.64
C LEU A 102 -5.23 2.12 49.52
N ASN A 103 -4.79 1.29 50.44
CA ASN A 103 -3.45 0.72 50.46
C ASN A 103 -3.54 -0.80 50.31
N LEU A 104 -2.92 -1.30 49.25
CA LEU A 104 -2.81 -2.71 48.91
C LEU A 104 -1.59 -3.32 49.60
N GLN A 105 -1.81 -4.42 50.32
CA GLN A 105 -0.78 -5.16 51.04
C GLN A 105 -0.78 -6.62 50.63
N ASN A 106 0.35 -7.08 50.10
CA ASN A 106 0.56 -8.43 49.58
C ASN A 106 -0.55 -8.85 48.61
N THR A 107 -0.94 -7.94 47.70
CA THR A 107 -2.02 -8.21 46.76
C THR A 107 -1.51 -9.07 45.64
N THR A 108 -1.92 -10.34 45.60
CA THR A 108 -1.45 -11.29 44.58
C THR A 108 -2.51 -11.49 43.52
N ALA A 109 -2.11 -11.64 42.25
CA ALA A 109 -2.99 -12.06 41.17
C ALA A 109 -2.21 -12.90 40.16
N LYS A 110 -2.78 -13.99 39.68
CA LYS A 110 -2.18 -14.82 38.61
C LYS A 110 -2.85 -14.50 37.29
N ILE A 111 -2.03 -14.12 36.30
CA ILE A 111 -2.48 -13.92 34.93
C ILE A 111 -2.39 -15.27 34.23
N GLU A 112 -3.53 -15.88 33.91
CA GLU A 112 -3.58 -17.28 33.45
C GLU A 112 -2.88 -17.46 32.10
N LEU A 113 -3.07 -16.52 31.16
CA LEU A 113 -2.42 -16.53 29.84
C LEU A 113 -0.89 -16.55 29.93
N LEU A 114 -0.33 -15.82 30.91
CA LEU A 114 1.12 -15.74 31.12
C LEU A 114 1.64 -16.85 32.03
N GLY A 115 0.77 -17.45 32.84
CA GLY A 115 1.13 -18.44 33.86
C GLY A 115 1.90 -17.85 35.06
N VAL A 116 2.05 -16.52 35.14
CA VAL A 116 2.83 -15.84 36.19
C VAL A 116 1.91 -15.24 37.25
N ARG A 117 2.27 -15.41 38.53
CA ARG A 117 1.67 -14.68 39.65
C ARG A 117 2.45 -13.40 39.95
N TYR A 118 1.76 -12.28 39.89
CA TYR A 118 2.29 -10.98 40.29
C TYR A 118 1.80 -10.60 41.68
N THR A 119 2.64 -9.87 42.41
CA THR A 119 2.33 -9.29 43.71
C THR A 119 2.45 -7.78 43.62
N LEU A 120 1.39 -7.06 43.97
CA LEU A 120 1.34 -5.61 44.02
C LEU A 120 1.30 -5.14 45.48
N ASN A 121 2.05 -4.08 45.77
CA ASN A 121 1.99 -3.36 47.03
C ASN A 121 1.98 -1.87 46.72
N GLY A 122 1.06 -1.11 47.28
CA GLY A 122 1.04 0.32 47.02
C GLY A 122 -0.30 0.97 47.28
N LYS A 123 -0.29 2.28 47.12
CA LYS A 123 -1.45 3.13 47.32
C LYS A 123 -2.21 3.28 46.01
N VAL A 124 -3.53 3.15 46.09
CA VAL A 124 -4.50 3.38 45.02
C VAL A 124 -5.35 4.58 45.44
N VAL A 125 -5.40 5.59 44.59
CA VAL A 125 -6.23 6.78 44.83
C VAL A 125 -7.49 6.63 43.99
N ILE A 126 -8.65 6.70 44.65
CA ILE A 126 -9.95 6.63 44.01
C ILE A 126 -10.55 8.04 44.02
N LEU A 127 -10.98 8.50 42.86
CA LEU A 127 -11.74 9.72 42.66
C LEU A 127 -13.05 9.36 41.95
N LYS A 128 -13.94 10.35 41.82
CA LYS A 128 -15.33 10.16 41.40
C LYS A 128 -15.49 9.27 40.15
N ASP A 129 -14.70 9.55 39.11
CA ASP A 129 -14.80 8.90 37.80
C ASP A 129 -13.48 8.22 37.39
N GLU A 130 -12.50 8.12 38.29
CA GLU A 130 -11.15 7.66 37.97
C GLU A 130 -10.44 6.97 39.15
N ILE A 131 -9.62 5.97 38.82
CA ILE A 131 -8.74 5.24 39.74
C ILE A 131 -7.30 5.47 39.25
N HIS A 132 -6.47 6.02 40.13
CA HIS A 132 -5.07 6.32 39.86
C HIS A 132 -4.13 5.33 40.53
N LEU A 133 -3.21 4.80 39.74
CA LEU A 133 -2.10 3.94 40.14
C LEU A 133 -0.81 4.69 39.82
N ASP A 134 -0.15 5.23 40.85
CA ASP A 134 1.09 5.97 40.67
C ASP A 134 2.30 5.13 41.11
N ASN A 135 3.07 4.68 40.12
CA ASN A 135 4.33 3.96 40.27
C ASN A 135 4.26 2.79 41.27
N ILE A 136 3.21 1.96 41.17
CA ILE A 136 3.01 0.80 42.03
C ILE A 136 4.06 -0.27 41.71
N PRO A 137 4.87 -0.73 42.70
CA PRO A 137 5.79 -1.84 42.49
C PRO A 137 5.04 -3.16 42.27
N VAL A 138 5.36 -3.82 41.16
CA VAL A 138 4.84 -5.13 40.77
C VAL A 138 5.97 -6.14 40.86
N LYS A 139 5.80 -7.19 41.65
CA LYS A 139 6.81 -8.23 41.88
C LYS A 139 6.37 -9.54 41.23
N ASP A 140 7.28 -10.20 40.51
CA ASP A 140 7.04 -11.54 39.96
C ASP A 140 7.33 -12.67 40.97
N GLU A 141 7.07 -13.91 40.58
CA GLU A 141 7.26 -15.10 41.43
C GLU A 141 8.74 -15.38 41.80
N ASP A 142 9.69 -14.95 40.96
CA ASP A 142 11.13 -15.09 41.21
C ASP A 142 11.69 -13.90 42.02
N GLY A 143 10.84 -12.92 42.30
CA GLY A 143 11.10 -11.76 43.13
C GLY A 143 11.66 -10.54 42.41
N ASN A 144 11.64 -10.51 41.08
CA ASN A 144 12.03 -9.33 40.30
C ASN A 144 10.92 -8.28 40.35
N VAL A 145 11.29 -7.01 40.25
CA VAL A 145 10.38 -5.86 40.48
C VAL A 145 10.28 -5.00 39.22
N ALA A 146 9.04 -4.69 38.84
CA ALA A 146 8.62 -3.74 37.81
C ALA A 146 7.83 -2.60 38.46
N SER A 147 7.54 -1.54 37.72
CA SER A 147 6.62 -0.46 38.09
C SER A 147 5.39 -0.45 37.20
N LEU A 148 4.24 -0.14 37.80
CA LEU A 148 2.97 0.09 37.13
C LEU A 148 2.52 1.54 37.37
N VAL A 149 2.31 2.27 36.29
CA VAL A 149 1.61 3.56 36.28
C VAL A 149 0.35 3.39 35.46
N GLY A 150 -0.80 3.79 36.00
CA GLY A 150 -2.03 3.62 35.26
C GLY A 150 -3.18 4.47 35.73
N GLN A 151 -4.09 4.74 34.81
CA GLN A 151 -5.32 5.48 35.05
C GLN A 151 -6.48 4.68 34.51
N ILE A 152 -7.50 4.49 35.33
CA ILE A 152 -8.73 3.78 34.96
C ILE A 152 -9.89 4.73 35.16
N TYR A 153 -10.49 5.17 34.07
CA TYR A 153 -11.68 6.01 34.03
C TYR A 153 -12.94 5.15 33.89
N HIS A 154 -14.05 5.63 34.45
CA HIS A 154 -15.36 5.07 34.22
C HIS A 154 -16.44 6.14 34.21
N THR A 155 -17.56 5.86 33.54
CA THR A 155 -18.82 6.57 33.81
C THR A 155 -19.72 5.64 34.60
N ASN A 156 -19.89 5.90 35.91
CA ASN A 156 -20.73 5.09 36.81
C ASN A 156 -20.46 3.57 36.73
N PHE A 157 -19.18 3.15 36.77
CA PHE A 157 -18.76 1.75 36.71
C PHE A 157 -19.18 0.95 35.45
N ASP A 158 -19.52 1.63 34.34
CA ASP A 158 -19.92 0.98 33.08
C ASP A 158 -18.96 1.29 31.92
N LYS A 159 -18.85 2.55 31.50
CA LYS A 159 -18.00 2.94 30.36
C LYS A 159 -16.54 3.07 30.77
N TRP A 160 -15.87 1.93 30.91
CA TRP A 160 -14.47 1.85 31.31
C TRP A 160 -13.52 2.29 30.19
N ASN A 161 -12.54 3.12 30.57
CA ASN A 161 -11.40 3.49 29.75
C ASN A 161 -10.15 3.36 30.63
N TYR A 162 -9.14 2.62 30.20
CA TYR A 162 -7.94 2.41 31.01
C TYR A 162 -6.68 2.52 30.16
N ASP A 163 -5.60 2.94 30.81
CA ASP A 163 -4.25 3.02 30.27
C ASP A 163 -3.28 2.59 31.38
N LEU A 164 -2.66 1.41 31.21
CA LEU A 164 -1.81 0.76 32.20
C LEU A 164 -0.42 0.54 31.61
N ASN A 165 0.55 1.32 32.08
CA ASN A 165 1.93 1.27 31.65
C ASN A 165 2.79 0.51 32.66
N PHE A 166 3.38 -0.60 32.20
CA PHE A 166 4.34 -1.41 32.93
C PHE A 166 5.75 -1.10 32.43
N ASP A 167 6.66 -0.81 33.36
CA ASP A 167 8.09 -0.64 33.12
C ASP A 167 8.86 -1.70 33.91
N PHE A 168 9.59 -2.53 33.19
CA PHE A 168 10.43 -3.60 33.70
C PHE A 168 11.86 -3.53 33.13
N GLU A 169 12.32 -2.36 32.69
CA GLU A 169 13.73 -2.10 32.31
C GLU A 169 14.70 -2.05 33.51
N GLY A 170 14.18 -1.78 34.71
CA GLY A 170 14.92 -1.85 35.96
C GLY A 170 14.84 -0.58 36.79
N ASP A 171 14.68 -0.79 38.09
CA ASP A 171 14.80 0.17 39.19
C ASP A 171 13.62 1.13 39.44
N ALA A 172 12.42 0.57 39.60
CA ALA A 172 11.30 1.27 40.24
C ALA A 172 11.62 1.75 41.68
N GLN A 173 12.60 1.14 42.37
CA GLN A 173 13.01 1.52 43.73
C GLN A 173 14.12 2.58 43.80
N ALA A 174 14.98 2.74 42.79
CA ALA A 174 16.05 3.75 42.84
C ALA A 174 15.57 5.20 42.76
N LYS A 175 14.36 5.49 42.25
CA LYS A 175 13.91 6.87 42.10
C LYS A 175 13.40 7.53 43.39
N ASN A 176 13.08 6.77 44.44
CA ASN A 176 12.48 7.32 45.67
C ASN A 176 13.17 6.94 47.01
N ASN A 177 14.28 6.20 47.02
CA ASN A 177 14.92 5.81 48.27
C ASN A 177 16.20 6.59 48.59
N LYS A 178 16.13 7.51 49.57
CA LYS A 178 17.29 8.12 50.25
C LYS A 178 17.99 7.16 51.24
N PHE A 179 17.45 5.96 51.43
CA PHE A 179 18.00 4.95 52.34
C PHE A 179 18.22 3.64 51.58
N ASN A 180 19.49 3.25 51.58
CA ASN A 180 20.02 2.03 50.99
C ASN A 180 19.44 0.81 51.73
N THR A 181 18.70 -0.05 51.03
CA THR A 181 18.43 -1.41 51.49
C THR A 181 18.73 -2.38 50.35
N ASP A 182 19.52 -3.39 50.70
CA ASP A 182 20.27 -4.27 49.81
C ASP A 182 19.43 -5.06 48.79
N ASN A 183 19.99 -5.20 47.59
CA ASN A 183 19.79 -6.27 46.61
C ASN A 183 18.42 -6.40 45.92
N ALA A 184 18.23 -5.69 44.80
CA ALA A 184 17.59 -6.25 43.60
C ALA A 184 17.84 -5.40 42.35
N LYS A 185 19.09 -5.36 41.85
CA LYS A 185 19.31 -5.07 40.42
C LYS A 185 18.73 -6.23 39.62
N SER A 186 17.49 -6.13 39.17
CA SER A 186 16.95 -7.14 38.28
C SER A 186 16.77 -6.61 36.87
N ASN A 187 17.74 -6.92 36.00
CA ASN A 187 17.64 -6.75 34.55
C ASN A 187 16.87 -7.93 33.91
N ARG A 188 15.97 -8.57 34.66
CA ARG A 188 15.18 -9.73 34.22
C ARG A 188 13.84 -9.71 34.94
N PHE A 189 12.74 -9.61 34.22
CA PHE A 189 11.40 -9.72 34.79
C PHE A 189 10.70 -10.91 34.16
N LEU A 190 10.05 -11.75 34.97
CA LEU A 190 9.37 -12.96 34.51
C LEU A 190 8.04 -12.58 33.83
N LEU A 191 8.01 -12.77 32.52
CA LEU A 191 6.87 -12.42 31.66
C LEU A 191 6.01 -13.63 31.32
N LEU A 192 6.62 -14.83 31.24
CA LEU A 192 5.93 -16.07 30.90
C LEU A 192 6.43 -17.21 31.79
N ASN A 193 5.51 -18.01 32.33
CA ASN A 193 5.81 -19.22 33.07
C ASN A 193 4.72 -20.27 32.84
N THR A 194 4.64 -20.77 31.60
CA THR A 194 3.64 -21.77 31.20
C THR A 194 4.23 -23.16 31.08
N LYS A 195 3.40 -24.17 31.35
CA LYS A 195 3.73 -25.58 31.11
C LYS A 195 3.05 -26.02 29.82
N TYR A 196 3.57 -27.08 29.20
CA TYR A 196 2.93 -27.65 28.01
C TYR A 196 1.48 -28.04 28.31
N LYS A 197 0.56 -27.52 27.49
CA LYS A 197 -0.82 -27.94 27.38
C LYS A 197 -1.08 -28.28 25.91
N GLU A 198 -1.85 -29.33 25.67
CA GLU A 198 -2.20 -29.74 24.32
C GLU A 198 -2.95 -28.59 23.60
N GLY A 199 -2.49 -28.22 22.42
CA GLY A 199 -2.99 -27.09 21.63
C GLY A 199 -2.20 -25.78 21.78
N ASP A 200 -1.26 -25.67 22.72
CA ASP A 200 -0.46 -24.46 22.89
C ASP A 200 0.66 -24.35 21.83
N TYR A 201 0.78 -23.21 21.17
CA TYR A 201 1.84 -22.94 20.18
C TYR A 201 3.24 -22.85 20.78
N TYR A 202 3.35 -22.41 22.04
CA TYR A 202 4.60 -22.26 22.76
C TYR A 202 4.36 -22.40 24.25
N TYR A 203 5.36 -22.90 24.97
CA TYR A 203 5.33 -22.93 26.43
C TYR A 203 6.74 -22.76 27.00
N GLY A 204 6.83 -22.44 28.28
CA GLY A 204 8.09 -22.38 29.00
C GLY A 204 8.20 -21.15 29.85
N LYS A 205 9.45 -20.78 30.17
CA LYS A 205 9.77 -19.70 31.09
C LYS A 205 10.50 -18.59 30.34
N ALA A 206 9.91 -17.40 30.22
CA ALA A 206 10.51 -16.26 29.51
C ALA A 206 10.70 -15.07 30.44
N TYR A 207 11.92 -14.52 30.42
CA TYR A 207 12.28 -13.28 31.09
C TYR A 207 12.54 -12.18 30.07
N GLY A 208 12.16 -10.95 30.39
CA GLY A 208 12.46 -9.80 29.55
C GLY A 208 12.68 -8.52 30.35
N LYS A 209 13.13 -7.49 29.63
CA LYS A 209 13.22 -6.09 30.07
C LYS A 209 12.57 -5.21 28.99
N GLY A 210 11.92 -4.13 29.38
CA GLY A 210 11.19 -3.29 28.43
C GLY A 210 9.96 -2.63 29.04
N TYR A 211 9.02 -2.28 28.16
CA TYR A 211 7.77 -1.62 28.49
C TYR A 211 6.59 -2.40 27.90
N ALA A 212 5.47 -2.39 28.61
CA ALA A 212 4.19 -2.85 28.08
C ALA A 212 3.10 -1.83 28.45
N ASN A 213 2.36 -1.35 27.47
CA ASN A 213 1.17 -0.57 27.67
C ASN A 213 -0.07 -1.41 27.35
N ILE A 214 -1.05 -1.39 28.25
CA ILE A 214 -2.35 -2.02 28.07
C ILE A 214 -3.40 -0.92 28.18
N ALA A 215 -3.96 -0.54 27.04
CA ALA A 215 -4.99 0.48 26.95
C ALA A 215 -6.31 -0.13 26.46
N GLY A 216 -7.44 0.48 26.79
CA GLY A 216 -8.71 0.00 26.30
C GLY A 216 -9.87 0.94 26.51
N TYR A 217 -10.84 0.89 25.60
CA TYR A 217 -12.10 1.63 25.68
C TYR A 217 -13.27 0.71 25.32
N GLY A 218 -14.17 0.47 26.29
CA GLY A 218 -15.26 -0.49 26.13
C GLY A 218 -14.74 -1.90 25.87
N ASN A 219 -15.15 -2.51 24.75
CA ASN A 219 -14.77 -3.89 24.39
C ASN A 219 -13.50 -3.97 23.53
N LYS A 220 -12.78 -2.87 23.35
CA LYS A 220 -11.54 -2.82 22.56
C LYS A 220 -10.36 -2.64 23.50
N MET A 221 -9.43 -3.58 23.43
CA MET A 221 -8.17 -3.56 24.16
C MET A 221 -7.03 -3.48 23.14
N ASP A 222 -6.11 -2.57 23.39
CA ASP A 222 -4.86 -2.39 22.66
C ASP A 222 -3.69 -2.71 23.59
N VAL A 223 -2.69 -3.39 23.06
CA VAL A 223 -1.56 -3.91 23.84
C VAL A 223 -0.28 -3.64 23.07
N ASP A 224 0.45 -2.62 23.51
CA ASP A 224 1.74 -2.23 22.94
C ASP A 224 2.88 -2.76 23.81
N VAL A 225 3.77 -3.56 23.22
CA VAL A 225 4.84 -4.24 23.97
C VAL A 225 6.18 -4.01 23.28
N LEU A 226 7.12 -3.39 23.98
CA LEU A 226 8.50 -3.21 23.53
C LEU A 226 9.44 -3.88 24.53
N VAL A 227 9.86 -5.11 24.21
CA VAL A 227 10.56 -5.98 25.15
C VAL A 227 11.75 -6.67 24.50
N GLU A 228 12.86 -6.72 25.24
CA GLU A 228 14.04 -7.53 24.93
C GLU A 228 14.10 -8.77 25.84
N THR A 229 14.23 -9.96 25.25
CA THR A 229 14.38 -11.21 25.99
C THR A 229 15.72 -11.27 26.74
N THR A 230 15.72 -11.71 27.99
CA THR A 230 16.92 -11.77 28.84
C THR A 230 17.36 -13.21 29.14
N VAL A 231 18.59 -13.35 29.68
CA VAL A 231 19.20 -14.64 30.03
C VAL A 231 18.33 -15.42 31.01
N GLY A 232 18.26 -16.75 30.80
CA GLY A 232 17.43 -17.67 31.60
C GLY A 232 16.09 -18.02 30.95
N SER A 233 15.75 -17.38 29.82
CA SER A 233 14.56 -17.70 29.04
C SER A 233 14.69 -19.04 28.32
N GLN A 234 13.70 -19.91 28.47
CA GLN A 234 13.54 -21.19 27.81
C GLN A 234 12.12 -21.26 27.24
N ILE A 235 12.00 -21.02 25.94
CA ILE A 235 10.73 -21.14 25.22
C ILE A 235 10.82 -22.39 24.35
N ASN A 236 9.87 -23.30 24.55
CA ASN A 236 9.75 -24.54 23.82
C ASN A 236 8.59 -24.44 22.83
N PHE A 237 8.84 -24.90 21.61
CA PHE A 237 7.83 -25.04 20.57
C PHE A 237 7.54 -26.53 20.42
N PRO A 238 6.34 -27.01 20.82
CA PRO A 238 6.00 -28.42 20.67
C PRO A 238 5.95 -28.77 19.18
N MET A 239 6.82 -29.70 18.76
CA MET A 239 6.92 -30.16 17.36
C MET A 239 5.87 -31.24 17.01
N TYR A 240 5.11 -31.72 18.00
CA TYR A 240 4.09 -32.74 17.85
C TYR A 240 2.90 -32.38 18.75
N GLY A 241 1.73 -32.13 18.14
CA GLY A 241 0.51 -31.74 18.84
C GLY A 241 -0.32 -30.77 18.00
N VAL A 242 -1.52 -31.22 17.62
CA VAL A 242 -2.52 -30.55 16.78
C VAL A 242 -2.01 -30.02 15.44
N SER A 243 -2.13 -30.92 14.46
CA SER A 243 -2.28 -30.61 13.04
C SER A 243 -3.57 -29.83 12.79
N ASP A 244 -3.64 -28.58 13.23
CA ASP A 244 -4.27 -27.55 12.42
C ASP A 244 -3.10 -26.74 11.87
N ILE A 245 -2.60 -27.23 10.73
CA ILE A 245 -1.70 -26.48 9.88
C ILE A 245 -2.54 -25.32 9.34
N ASP A 246 -2.74 -24.28 10.15
CA ASP A 246 -2.82 -22.94 9.62
C ASP A 246 -1.40 -22.58 9.18
N GLU A 247 -1.04 -23.10 8.01
CA GLU A 247 0.09 -22.63 7.18
C GLU A 247 0.00 -21.12 6.91
N GLU A 248 -1.09 -20.48 7.36
CA GLU A 248 -1.40 -19.10 7.12
C GLU A 248 -0.60 -18.09 7.94
N ASN A 249 -0.13 -18.41 9.15
CA ASN A 249 0.41 -17.41 10.09
C ASN A 249 1.70 -17.83 10.84
N GLN A 250 2.72 -18.38 10.16
CA GLN A 250 4.08 -18.34 10.73
C GLN A 250 4.61 -16.90 10.70
N LEU A 251 4.32 -16.12 11.75
CA LEU A 251 4.74 -14.72 11.91
C LEU A 251 6.26 -14.54 12.13
N VAL A 252 7.00 -15.61 12.46
CA VAL A 252 8.44 -15.54 12.78
C VAL A 252 9.25 -16.40 11.82
N HIS A 253 10.14 -15.75 11.07
CA HIS A 253 11.08 -16.41 10.15
C HIS A 253 12.54 -16.11 10.53
N PHE A 254 13.28 -17.16 10.89
CA PHE A 254 14.71 -17.04 11.17
C PHE A 254 15.53 -17.18 9.88
N VAL A 255 16.30 -16.14 9.55
CA VAL A 255 17.18 -16.13 8.38
C VAL A 255 18.62 -15.96 8.84
N SER A 256 19.50 -16.90 8.48
CA SER A 256 20.91 -16.80 8.83
C SER A 256 21.60 -15.62 8.12
N LYS A 257 22.51 -14.94 8.82
CA LYS A 257 23.30 -13.83 8.24
C LYS A 257 24.03 -14.24 6.95
N LYS A 258 24.55 -15.47 6.91
CA LYS A 258 25.19 -16.04 5.70
C LYS A 258 24.23 -16.12 4.52
N LYS A 259 22.99 -16.55 4.74
CA LYS A 259 21.96 -16.63 3.69
C LYS A 259 21.62 -15.24 3.16
N LYS A 260 21.43 -14.25 4.05
CA LYS A 260 21.15 -12.87 3.64
C LYS A 260 22.25 -12.29 2.74
N ILE A 261 23.52 -12.46 3.14
CA ILE A 261 24.68 -11.99 2.36
C ILE A 261 24.75 -12.68 1.00
N ALA A 262 24.53 -14.00 0.93
CA ALA A 262 24.54 -14.73 -0.33
C ALA A 262 23.49 -14.19 -1.33
N PHE A 263 22.26 -13.92 -0.88
CA PHE A 263 21.22 -13.36 -1.74
C PHE A 263 21.55 -11.93 -2.21
N GLN A 264 22.17 -11.10 -1.37
CA GLN A 264 22.64 -9.77 -1.78
C GLN A 264 23.65 -9.86 -2.94
N PHE A 265 24.62 -10.78 -2.87
CA PHE A 265 25.55 -11.01 -3.96
C PHE A 265 24.86 -11.52 -5.23
N ILE A 266 23.85 -12.38 -5.11
CA ILE A 266 23.06 -12.87 -6.25
C ILE A 266 22.34 -11.71 -6.94
N PHE A 267 21.62 -10.86 -6.20
CA PHE A 267 20.93 -9.71 -6.78
C PHE A 267 21.90 -8.72 -7.42
N MET A 268 23.03 -8.45 -6.77
CA MET A 268 24.07 -7.58 -7.31
C MET A 268 24.62 -8.13 -8.63
N ALA A 269 24.91 -9.43 -8.71
CA ALA A 269 25.38 -10.06 -9.94
C ALA A 269 24.33 -10.01 -11.06
N LEU A 270 23.04 -10.20 -10.74
CA LEU A 270 21.96 -10.13 -11.73
C LEU A 270 21.74 -8.72 -12.30
N ILE A 271 21.96 -7.68 -11.50
CA ILE A 271 21.84 -6.29 -11.99
C ILE A 271 22.82 -6.03 -13.16
N PHE A 272 24.03 -6.59 -13.09
CA PHE A 272 25.02 -6.47 -14.17
C PHE A 272 24.65 -7.28 -15.43
N ALA A 273 23.71 -8.21 -15.36
CA ALA A 273 23.25 -8.97 -16.52
C ALA A 273 22.35 -8.12 -17.45
N PHE A 274 21.52 -7.21 -16.92
CA PHE A 274 20.52 -6.50 -17.73
C PHE A 274 21.09 -5.67 -18.90
N PRO A 275 22.20 -4.91 -18.74
CA PRO A 275 22.82 -4.25 -19.89
C PRO A 275 23.24 -5.24 -20.98
N ILE A 276 23.73 -6.42 -20.58
CA ILE A 276 24.12 -7.47 -21.53
C ILE A 276 22.90 -8.03 -22.26
N LEU A 277 21.76 -8.21 -21.57
CA LEU A 277 20.51 -8.67 -22.18
C LEU A 277 19.95 -7.69 -23.24
N VAL A 278 20.22 -6.38 -23.08
CA VAL A 278 19.87 -5.40 -24.13
C VAL A 278 20.84 -5.46 -25.30
N LEU A 279 22.15 -5.56 -25.00
CA LEU A 279 23.21 -5.49 -26.01
C LEU A 279 23.36 -6.78 -26.81
N LEU A 280 23.07 -7.94 -26.23
CA LEU A 280 23.27 -9.24 -26.88
C LEU A 280 22.40 -9.39 -28.15
N PRO A 281 21.08 -9.10 -28.14
CA PRO A 281 20.28 -9.09 -29.37
C PRO A 281 20.67 -7.98 -30.34
N LEU A 282 21.25 -6.88 -29.85
CA LEU A 282 21.63 -5.71 -30.65
C LEU A 282 22.97 -5.92 -31.37
N ALA A 283 23.86 -6.75 -30.82
CA ALA A 283 25.22 -6.94 -31.31
C ALA A 283 25.30 -7.32 -32.79
N PRO A 284 24.50 -8.27 -33.33
CA PRO A 284 24.54 -8.59 -34.77
C PRO A 284 24.25 -7.37 -35.65
N SER A 285 23.31 -6.52 -35.24
CA SER A 285 22.95 -5.31 -35.95
C SER A 285 24.07 -4.27 -35.92
N ILE A 286 24.69 -4.04 -34.76
CA ILE A 286 25.84 -3.13 -34.63
C ILE A 286 27.04 -3.63 -35.43
N ILE A 287 27.40 -4.91 -35.30
CA ILE A 287 28.54 -5.51 -36.01
C ILE A 287 28.34 -5.40 -37.53
N SER A 288 27.13 -5.72 -38.02
CA SER A 288 26.81 -5.63 -39.44
C SER A 288 26.91 -4.20 -39.96
N LEU A 289 26.41 -3.23 -39.19
CA LEU A 289 26.48 -1.81 -39.56
C LEU A 289 27.92 -1.28 -39.51
N TYR A 290 28.74 -1.73 -38.57
CA TYR A 290 30.17 -1.41 -38.52
C TYR A 290 30.93 -1.88 -39.76
N TYR A 291 30.68 -3.11 -40.23
CA TYR A 291 31.30 -3.58 -41.48
C TYR A 291 30.82 -2.78 -42.70
N LEU A 292 29.53 -2.46 -42.77
CA LEU A 292 28.98 -1.65 -43.85
C LEU A 292 29.52 -0.21 -43.86
N ASP A 293 29.74 0.38 -42.68
CA ASP A 293 30.33 1.71 -42.53
C ASP A 293 31.80 1.71 -42.98
N ASN A 294 32.58 0.68 -42.62
CA ASN A 294 33.98 0.55 -43.07
C ASN A 294 34.12 0.33 -44.59
N GLU A 295 33.12 -0.26 -45.24
CA GLU A 295 33.10 -0.43 -46.70
C GLU A 295 32.58 0.81 -47.44
N ALA A 296 31.96 1.75 -46.73
CA ALA A 296 31.39 2.95 -47.33
C ALA A 296 32.47 4.02 -47.57
N ASP A 297 32.25 4.84 -48.60
CA ASP A 297 33.09 6.02 -48.83
C ASP A 297 33.02 6.99 -47.64
N TRP A 298 34.04 7.84 -47.50
CA TRP A 298 34.10 8.84 -46.44
C TRP A 298 32.81 9.70 -46.40
N TYR A 299 32.13 9.72 -45.25
CA TYR A 299 30.85 10.42 -45.02
C TYR A 299 29.67 9.92 -45.87
N SER A 300 29.74 8.69 -46.37
CA SER A 300 28.67 8.03 -47.12
C SER A 300 27.75 7.22 -46.19
N PHE A 301 26.62 7.82 -45.80
CA PHE A 301 25.67 7.19 -44.86
C PHE A 301 24.56 6.36 -45.54
N TYR A 302 24.74 5.93 -46.80
CA TYR A 302 23.71 5.17 -47.52
C TYR A 302 23.37 3.83 -46.86
N TYR A 303 24.30 3.23 -46.11
CA TYR A 303 24.02 2.01 -45.36
C TYR A 303 22.95 2.22 -44.27
N LEU A 304 22.71 3.46 -43.81
CA LEU A 304 21.66 3.77 -42.85
C LEU A 304 20.25 3.48 -43.41
N PHE A 305 20.06 3.46 -44.73
CA PHE A 305 18.80 3.00 -45.34
C PHE A 305 18.51 1.51 -45.07
N LYS A 306 19.51 0.74 -44.64
CA LYS A 306 19.35 -0.66 -44.22
C LYS A 306 19.01 -0.80 -42.74
N THR A 307 19.02 0.29 -41.95
CA THR A 307 18.69 0.23 -40.51
C THR A 307 17.32 -0.37 -40.20
N PRO A 308 16.25 -0.23 -41.02
CA PRO A 308 15.00 -0.95 -40.78
C PRO A 308 15.17 -2.46 -40.76
N ILE A 309 16.02 -3.04 -41.62
CA ILE A 309 16.26 -4.49 -41.62
C ILE A 309 16.94 -4.90 -40.31
N PHE A 310 17.94 -4.15 -39.87
CA PHE A 310 18.68 -4.44 -38.64
C PHE A 310 17.86 -4.18 -37.37
N SER A 311 16.98 -3.18 -37.37
CA SER A 311 16.01 -2.96 -36.29
C SER A 311 15.01 -4.10 -36.20
N PHE A 312 14.52 -4.60 -37.34
CA PHE A 312 13.63 -5.76 -37.34
C PHE A 312 14.31 -7.01 -36.79
N ILE A 313 15.56 -7.28 -37.20
CA ILE A 313 16.36 -8.39 -36.66
C ILE A 313 16.54 -8.22 -35.15
N TYR A 314 16.90 -7.03 -34.69
CA TYR A 314 17.07 -6.73 -33.27
C TYR A 314 15.79 -7.02 -32.47
N ILE A 315 14.64 -6.53 -32.93
CA ILE A 315 13.34 -6.76 -32.28
C ILE A 315 13.04 -8.26 -32.21
N LEU A 316 13.25 -9.01 -33.29
CA LEU A 316 13.00 -10.46 -33.31
C LEU A 316 13.91 -11.21 -32.34
N LEU A 317 15.20 -10.87 -32.30
CA LEU A 317 16.17 -11.50 -31.38
C LEU A 317 15.83 -11.16 -29.93
N PHE A 318 15.43 -9.92 -29.65
CA PHE A 318 15.03 -9.51 -28.30
C PHE A 318 13.74 -10.20 -27.84
N ILE A 319 12.73 -10.33 -28.71
CA ILE A 319 11.50 -11.10 -28.41
C ILE A 319 11.84 -12.57 -28.18
N PHE A 320 12.71 -13.15 -29.01
CA PHE A 320 13.16 -14.52 -28.84
C PHE A 320 13.85 -14.72 -27.49
N GLU A 321 14.79 -13.84 -27.13
CA GLU A 321 15.48 -13.86 -25.84
C GLU A 321 14.50 -13.75 -24.67
N LEU A 322 13.59 -12.76 -24.71
CA LEU A 322 12.55 -12.54 -23.71
C LEU A 322 11.70 -13.81 -23.51
N VAL A 323 11.21 -14.41 -24.59
CA VAL A 323 10.38 -15.62 -24.55
C VAL A 323 11.18 -16.81 -24.04
N PHE A 324 12.40 -17.00 -24.55
CA PHE A 324 13.27 -18.12 -24.20
C PHE A 324 13.61 -18.11 -22.71
N LEU A 325 14.09 -16.99 -22.19
CA LEU A 325 14.43 -16.83 -20.78
C LEU A 325 13.19 -16.99 -19.90
N THR A 326 12.07 -16.36 -20.29
CA THR A 326 10.81 -16.49 -19.54
C THR A 326 10.38 -17.95 -19.45
N ARG A 327 10.35 -18.69 -20.57
CA ARG A 327 9.91 -20.09 -20.60
C ARG A 327 10.81 -21.04 -19.80
N ILE A 328 12.12 -20.83 -19.82
CA ILE A 328 13.07 -21.65 -19.03
C ILE A 328 12.80 -21.54 -17.54
N PHE A 329 12.56 -20.31 -17.08
CA PHE A 329 12.40 -20.00 -15.67
C PHE A 329 10.95 -20.12 -15.17
N GLN A 330 9.96 -20.05 -16.08
CA GLN A 330 8.53 -20.10 -15.79
C GLN A 330 8.13 -21.30 -14.91
N LYS A 331 8.77 -22.46 -15.08
CA LYS A 331 8.45 -23.68 -14.32
C LYS A 331 8.61 -23.55 -12.80
N TYR A 332 9.32 -22.53 -12.33
CA TYR A 332 9.50 -22.23 -10.91
C TYR A 332 8.44 -21.26 -10.35
N ILE A 333 7.59 -20.69 -11.21
CA ILE A 333 6.56 -19.72 -10.86
C ILE A 333 5.21 -20.44 -10.80
N LEU A 334 4.91 -20.97 -9.62
CA LEU A 334 3.62 -21.59 -9.28
C LEU A 334 2.88 -20.72 -8.26
N ALA A 335 1.57 -20.92 -8.15
CA ALA A 335 0.80 -20.29 -7.09
C ALA A 335 1.24 -20.83 -5.72
N GLY A 336 1.38 -19.95 -4.73
CA GLY A 336 1.86 -20.31 -3.41
C GLY A 336 2.58 -19.16 -2.70
N ARG A 337 3.17 -19.50 -1.54
CA ARG A 337 3.91 -18.57 -0.69
C ARG A 337 5.38 -18.97 -0.65
N TYR A 338 6.26 -18.02 -0.92
CA TYR A 338 7.70 -18.28 -1.01
C TYR A 338 8.48 -17.27 -0.18
N SER A 339 9.49 -17.70 0.57
CA SER A 339 10.39 -16.74 1.22
C SER A 339 11.12 -15.88 0.19
N ILE A 340 11.38 -14.60 0.50
CA ILE A 340 12.24 -13.74 -0.33
C ILE A 340 13.68 -14.28 -0.43
N TYR A 341 14.10 -15.15 0.49
CA TYR A 341 15.37 -15.88 0.42
C TYR A 341 15.18 -17.26 -0.22
N SER A 342 14.46 -17.32 -1.33
CA SER A 342 14.22 -18.53 -2.12
C SER A 342 14.64 -18.33 -3.58
N LYS A 343 14.91 -19.44 -4.25
CA LYS A 343 15.18 -19.45 -5.69
C LYS A 343 14.00 -18.89 -6.48
N THR A 344 12.76 -19.20 -6.07
CA THR A 344 11.54 -18.72 -6.72
C THR A 344 11.46 -17.20 -6.70
N TYR A 345 11.76 -16.55 -5.58
CA TYR A 345 11.75 -15.09 -5.49
C TYR A 345 12.78 -14.44 -6.41
N VAL A 346 14.03 -14.93 -6.41
CA VAL A 346 15.08 -14.41 -7.31
C VAL A 346 14.68 -14.54 -8.78
N ILE A 347 14.10 -15.69 -9.15
CA ILE A 347 13.61 -15.92 -10.51
C ILE A 347 12.45 -14.98 -10.85
N LYS A 348 11.46 -14.84 -9.95
CA LYS A 348 10.32 -13.94 -10.16
C LYS A 348 10.78 -12.51 -10.38
N TRP A 349 11.65 -12.01 -9.49
CA TRP A 349 12.22 -10.68 -9.60
C TRP A 349 12.98 -10.49 -10.93
N PHE A 350 13.77 -11.47 -11.35
CA PHE A 350 14.47 -11.42 -12.64
C PHE A 350 13.50 -11.37 -13.83
N LEU A 351 12.43 -12.17 -13.81
CA LEU A 351 11.42 -12.17 -14.87
C LEU A 351 10.62 -10.86 -14.92
N ASP A 352 10.30 -10.27 -13.77
CA ASP A 352 9.61 -8.98 -13.70
C ASP A 352 10.51 -7.86 -14.24
N ALA A 353 11.78 -7.86 -13.87
CA ALA A 353 12.75 -6.91 -14.38
C ALA A 353 13.00 -7.10 -15.89
N LEU A 354 13.08 -8.35 -16.37
CA LEU A 354 13.21 -8.67 -17.78
C LEU A 354 12.00 -8.19 -18.61
N PHE A 355 10.78 -8.39 -18.10
CA PHE A 355 9.58 -7.88 -18.74
C PHE A 355 9.49 -6.35 -18.69
N SER A 356 9.84 -5.74 -17.56
CA SER A 356 9.93 -4.27 -17.42
C SER A 356 10.95 -3.67 -18.38
N LEU A 357 12.06 -4.36 -18.61
CA LEU A 357 13.05 -3.97 -19.61
C LEU A 357 12.45 -3.99 -21.03
N SER A 358 11.60 -4.97 -21.34
CA SER A 358 10.93 -5.04 -22.65
C SER A 358 9.98 -3.86 -22.90
N LEU A 359 9.28 -3.38 -21.86
CA LEU A 359 8.42 -2.19 -21.91
C LEU A 359 9.19 -0.91 -22.27
N ASN A 360 10.51 -0.89 -22.04
CA ASN A 360 11.39 0.22 -22.40
C ASN A 360 12.03 0.01 -23.78
N VAL A 361 12.59 -1.18 -24.03
CA VAL A 361 13.40 -1.46 -25.22
C VAL A 361 12.54 -1.59 -26.48
N ILE A 362 11.44 -2.34 -26.41
CA ILE A 362 10.53 -2.58 -27.54
C ILE A 362 9.14 -1.97 -27.30
N LYS A 363 9.08 -0.84 -26.57
CA LYS A 363 7.83 -0.12 -26.22
C LYS A 363 6.78 -0.05 -27.35
N PRO A 364 7.13 0.27 -28.62
CA PRO A 364 6.15 0.36 -29.70
C PRO A 364 5.30 -0.91 -29.97
N ILE A 365 5.77 -2.09 -29.55
CA ILE A 365 5.07 -3.37 -29.78
C ILE A 365 3.89 -3.57 -28.84
N PHE A 366 3.90 -2.91 -27.70
CA PHE A 366 2.74 -2.87 -26.80
C PHE A 366 1.62 -2.07 -27.48
N ALA A 367 0.37 -2.34 -27.12
CA ALA A 367 -0.78 -1.77 -27.83
C ALA A 367 -0.81 -2.10 -29.34
N THR A 368 -0.38 -3.30 -29.74
CA THR A 368 -0.49 -3.81 -31.13
C THR A 368 -1.27 -5.11 -31.19
N VAL A 369 -1.67 -5.54 -32.39
CA VAL A 369 -2.23 -6.87 -32.63
C VAL A 369 -1.25 -8.02 -32.35
N PHE A 370 0.05 -7.74 -32.25
CA PHE A 370 1.10 -8.75 -32.03
C PHE A 370 1.24 -9.14 -30.55
N ILE A 371 0.90 -8.23 -29.63
CA ILE A 371 1.17 -8.40 -28.20
C ILE A 371 0.46 -9.61 -27.58
N SER A 372 -0.75 -9.92 -28.03
CA SER A 372 -1.50 -11.09 -27.56
C SER A 372 -0.79 -12.41 -27.88
N TRP A 373 0.00 -12.46 -28.97
CA TRP A 373 0.85 -13.61 -29.30
C TRP A 373 2.09 -13.68 -28.41
N ILE A 374 2.68 -12.53 -28.07
CA ILE A 374 3.81 -12.44 -27.16
C ILE A 374 3.39 -12.89 -25.75
N TYR A 375 2.27 -12.41 -25.22
CA TYR A 375 1.75 -12.84 -23.92
C TYR A 375 1.49 -14.35 -23.85
N LYS A 376 0.89 -14.92 -24.91
CA LYS A 376 0.75 -16.39 -25.05
C LYS A 376 2.10 -17.10 -25.03
N SER A 377 3.08 -16.53 -25.73
CA SER A 377 4.44 -17.07 -25.82
C SER A 377 5.20 -16.95 -24.50
N LEU A 378 4.86 -15.99 -23.64
CA LEU A 378 5.39 -15.83 -22.28
C LEU A 378 4.69 -16.72 -21.24
N GLY A 379 3.56 -17.35 -21.61
CA GLY A 379 2.88 -18.35 -20.79
C GLY A 379 1.49 -17.97 -20.31
N ALA A 380 1.00 -16.77 -20.66
CA ALA A 380 -0.37 -16.36 -20.34
C ALA A 380 -1.40 -17.08 -21.21
N LYS A 381 -2.60 -17.28 -20.66
CA LYS A 381 -3.76 -17.73 -21.43
C LYS A 381 -4.52 -16.50 -21.93
N VAL A 382 -4.54 -16.30 -23.24
CA VAL A 382 -5.18 -15.12 -23.85
C VAL A 382 -6.25 -15.55 -24.85
N GLY A 383 -7.46 -15.04 -24.66
CA GLY A 383 -8.62 -15.28 -25.52
C GLY A 383 -8.45 -14.77 -26.96
N LYS A 384 -9.48 -15.02 -27.77
CA LYS A 384 -9.58 -14.55 -29.16
C LYS A 384 -10.05 -13.10 -29.19
N ASN A 385 -9.47 -12.31 -30.10
CA ASN A 385 -9.77 -10.89 -30.29
C ASN A 385 -9.59 -10.03 -29.01
N THR A 386 -8.88 -10.53 -28.02
CA THR A 386 -8.46 -9.77 -26.84
C THR A 386 -7.43 -8.73 -27.24
N GLU A 387 -7.61 -7.50 -26.74
CA GLU A 387 -6.67 -6.40 -26.93
C GLU A 387 -5.99 -6.11 -25.59
N ILE A 388 -4.67 -5.98 -25.62
CA ILE A 388 -3.86 -5.67 -24.45
C ILE A 388 -2.97 -4.50 -24.85
N SER A 389 -3.07 -3.40 -24.11
CA SER A 389 -2.24 -2.23 -24.35
C SER A 389 -0.88 -2.37 -23.65
N THR A 390 -0.63 -1.59 -22.61
CA THR A 390 0.56 -1.65 -21.76
C THR A 390 0.21 -2.18 -20.38
N ALA A 391 0.04 -3.51 -20.24
CA ALA A 391 -0.18 -4.12 -18.93
C ALA A 391 1.17 -4.33 -18.20
N THR A 392 1.28 -3.81 -16.98
CA THR A 392 2.49 -3.86 -16.16
C THR A 392 2.38 -4.95 -15.07
N ASN A 393 3.54 -5.41 -14.59
CA ASN A 393 3.68 -6.33 -13.46
C ASN A 393 2.93 -7.68 -13.60
N VAL A 394 2.72 -8.13 -14.84
CA VAL A 394 1.97 -9.35 -15.16
C VAL A 394 2.79 -10.61 -14.89
N THR A 395 2.31 -11.45 -13.98
CA THR A 395 2.84 -12.81 -13.81
C THR A 395 2.25 -13.75 -14.87
N HIS A 396 2.85 -13.76 -16.06
CA HIS A 396 2.32 -14.43 -17.26
C HIS A 396 1.87 -15.89 -17.03
N SER A 397 2.62 -16.70 -16.27
CA SER A 397 2.24 -18.10 -16.00
C SER A 397 0.96 -18.27 -15.16
N LEU A 398 0.59 -17.23 -14.42
CA LEU A 398 -0.53 -17.18 -13.50
C LEU A 398 -1.62 -16.20 -13.98
N PHE A 399 -1.57 -15.80 -15.25
CA PHE A 399 -2.48 -14.84 -15.84
C PHE A 399 -3.34 -15.47 -16.93
N GLU A 400 -4.64 -15.19 -16.87
CA GLU A 400 -5.63 -15.62 -17.86
C GLU A 400 -6.58 -14.47 -18.21
N ILE A 401 -6.85 -14.28 -19.50
CA ILE A 401 -7.80 -13.29 -20.00
C ILE A 401 -8.71 -13.93 -21.05
N GLY A 402 -10.01 -13.72 -20.90
CA GLY A 402 -11.07 -14.24 -21.76
C GLY A 402 -11.14 -13.60 -23.14
N ASP A 403 -12.09 -14.09 -23.93
CA ASP A 403 -12.34 -13.65 -25.31
C ASP A 403 -12.89 -12.22 -25.33
N GLU A 404 -12.51 -11.45 -26.37
CA GLU A 404 -13.04 -10.11 -26.65
C GLU A 404 -12.82 -9.06 -25.52
N SER A 405 -12.00 -9.37 -24.52
CA SER A 405 -11.67 -8.46 -23.42
C SER A 405 -10.64 -7.41 -23.82
N PHE A 406 -10.55 -6.34 -23.03
CA PHE A 406 -9.68 -5.19 -23.31
C PHE A 406 -8.95 -4.74 -22.05
N ILE A 407 -7.62 -4.64 -22.14
CA ILE A 407 -6.77 -4.03 -21.12
C ILE A 407 -6.18 -2.75 -21.70
N ALA A 408 -6.45 -1.62 -21.04
CA ALA A 408 -5.96 -0.31 -21.44
C ALA A 408 -4.52 -0.05 -21.00
N ASP A 409 -4.07 1.20 -21.10
CA ASP A 409 -2.69 1.57 -20.80
C ASP A 409 -2.38 1.56 -19.31
N ASP A 410 -1.15 1.18 -18.97
CA ASP A 410 -0.59 1.20 -17.62
C ASP A 410 -1.38 0.40 -16.58
N VAL A 411 -2.16 -0.59 -17.02
CA VAL A 411 -2.94 -1.43 -16.11
C VAL A 411 -2.01 -2.35 -15.33
N VAL A 412 -2.10 -2.29 -14.00
CA VAL A 412 -1.38 -3.20 -13.11
C VAL A 412 -2.22 -4.46 -12.90
N ILE A 413 -1.72 -5.61 -13.34
CA ILE A 413 -2.47 -6.87 -13.25
C ILE A 413 -1.72 -7.92 -12.45
N GLY A 414 -2.30 -8.29 -11.32
CA GLY A 414 -1.81 -9.40 -10.51
C GLY A 414 -0.39 -9.19 -10.05
N GLU A 415 -0.06 -7.96 -9.68
CA GLU A 415 1.25 -7.61 -9.13
C GLU A 415 1.54 -8.48 -7.90
N SER A 416 2.76 -9.03 -7.85
CA SER A 416 3.14 -9.93 -6.77
C SER A 416 3.28 -9.19 -5.45
N GLU A 417 2.55 -9.65 -4.45
CA GLU A 417 2.60 -9.08 -3.10
C GLU A 417 3.81 -9.63 -2.34
N VAL A 418 4.59 -8.73 -1.75
CA VAL A 418 5.69 -9.07 -0.84
C VAL A 418 5.43 -8.43 0.50
N ARG A 419 5.06 -9.24 1.48
CA ARG A 419 4.83 -8.83 2.87
C ARG A 419 5.45 -9.84 3.81
N ASN A 420 5.92 -9.38 4.98
CA ASN A 420 6.50 -10.25 6.00
C ASN A 420 7.63 -11.17 5.48
N GLN A 421 8.46 -10.68 4.56
CA GLN A 421 9.54 -11.44 3.90
C GLN A 421 9.07 -12.67 3.10
N MET A 422 7.79 -12.68 2.72
CA MET A 422 7.17 -13.70 1.90
C MET A 422 6.61 -13.07 0.62
N LEU A 423 6.92 -13.70 -0.50
CA LEU A 423 6.31 -13.51 -1.81
C LEU A 423 5.03 -14.34 -1.88
N TYR A 424 3.92 -13.71 -2.24
CA TYR A 424 2.64 -14.35 -2.49
C TYR A 424 2.39 -14.36 -3.99
N LEU A 425 2.06 -15.53 -4.55
CA LEU A 425 1.73 -15.71 -5.96
C LEU A 425 0.37 -16.39 -6.08
N ASN A 426 -0.58 -15.75 -6.74
CA ASN A 426 -1.92 -16.26 -6.97
C ASN A 426 -2.33 -16.06 -8.43
N LYS A 427 -3.19 -16.94 -8.92
CA LYS A 427 -3.71 -16.84 -10.28
C LYS A 427 -4.69 -15.67 -10.39
N THR A 428 -4.46 -14.79 -11.34
CA THR A 428 -5.35 -13.65 -11.64
C THR A 428 -6.04 -13.90 -12.97
N SER A 429 -7.35 -13.66 -13.03
CA SER A 429 -8.13 -13.90 -14.25
C SER A 429 -9.03 -12.73 -14.61
N ILE A 430 -9.17 -12.51 -15.91
CA ILE A 430 -10.09 -11.53 -16.50
C ILE A 430 -11.08 -12.28 -17.37
N GLY A 431 -12.37 -12.14 -17.09
CA GLY A 431 -13.47 -12.78 -17.83
C GLY A 431 -13.58 -12.31 -19.28
N ASN A 432 -14.56 -12.86 -19.99
CA ASN A 432 -14.87 -12.53 -21.38
C ASN A 432 -15.54 -11.16 -21.47
N ARG A 433 -15.22 -10.38 -22.52
CA ARG A 433 -15.78 -9.05 -22.77
C ARG A 433 -15.62 -8.05 -21.62
N SER A 434 -14.69 -8.30 -20.72
CA SER A 434 -14.39 -7.41 -19.61
C SER A 434 -13.43 -6.30 -20.06
N PHE A 435 -13.54 -5.15 -19.42
CA PHE A 435 -12.76 -3.94 -19.76
C PHE A 435 -12.04 -3.45 -18.51
N VAL A 436 -10.73 -3.25 -18.60
CA VAL A 436 -9.92 -2.68 -17.53
C VAL A 436 -9.30 -1.37 -18.02
N GLY A 437 -9.74 -0.25 -17.45
CA GLY A 437 -9.38 1.11 -17.85
C GLY A 437 -7.98 1.52 -17.41
N ASN A 438 -7.50 2.65 -17.95
CA ASN A 438 -6.12 3.10 -17.80
C ASN A 438 -5.68 3.20 -16.34
N SER A 439 -4.46 2.73 -16.04
CA SER A 439 -3.87 2.72 -14.70
C SER A 439 -4.72 2.05 -13.61
N ALA A 440 -5.70 1.22 -13.97
CA ALA A 440 -6.45 0.43 -13.00
C ALA A 440 -5.57 -0.65 -12.38
N LEU A 441 -5.87 -0.99 -11.12
CA LEU A 441 -5.18 -2.03 -10.38
C LEU A 441 -6.10 -3.24 -10.20
N ILE A 442 -5.72 -4.37 -10.80
CA ILE A 442 -6.35 -5.67 -10.55
C ILE A 442 -5.46 -6.44 -9.54
N PRO A 443 -5.89 -6.59 -8.28
CA PRO A 443 -5.11 -7.28 -7.27
C PRO A 443 -4.83 -8.74 -7.64
N GLN A 444 -3.70 -9.26 -7.18
CA GLN A 444 -3.34 -10.64 -7.43
C GLN A 444 -4.33 -11.62 -6.78
N GLY A 445 -4.71 -12.66 -7.51
CA GLY A 445 -5.71 -13.63 -7.07
C GLY A 445 -7.15 -13.21 -7.38
N TYR A 446 -7.37 -11.97 -7.83
CA TYR A 446 -8.69 -11.52 -8.22
C TYR A 446 -9.13 -12.18 -9.54
N SER A 447 -10.40 -12.57 -9.60
CA SER A 447 -11.02 -13.11 -10.81
C SER A 447 -12.15 -12.18 -11.24
N LEU A 448 -11.86 -11.33 -12.23
CA LEU A 448 -12.83 -10.39 -12.79
C LEU A 448 -13.84 -11.15 -13.63
N GLY A 449 -15.14 -10.95 -13.36
CA GLY A 449 -16.22 -11.61 -14.08
C GLY A 449 -16.39 -11.12 -15.52
N ASP A 450 -17.21 -11.85 -16.28
CA ASP A 450 -17.53 -11.54 -17.67
C ASP A 450 -18.29 -10.21 -17.80
N GLY A 451 -17.93 -9.40 -18.79
CA GLY A 451 -18.62 -8.15 -19.14
C GLY A 451 -18.41 -6.99 -18.16
N MET A 452 -17.58 -7.17 -17.13
CA MET A 452 -17.30 -6.13 -16.13
C MET A 452 -16.40 -5.02 -16.68
N LEU A 453 -16.69 -3.77 -16.37
CA LEU A 453 -15.80 -2.63 -16.56
C LEU A 453 -15.19 -2.19 -15.24
N ILE A 454 -13.86 -2.04 -15.20
CA ILE A 454 -13.14 -1.34 -14.12
C ILE A 454 -12.64 -0.01 -14.69
N GLY A 455 -13.01 1.10 -14.05
CA GLY A 455 -12.67 2.45 -14.47
C GLY A 455 -11.19 2.80 -14.36
N VAL A 456 -10.84 3.99 -14.86
CA VAL A 456 -9.48 4.55 -14.78
C VAL A 456 -9.04 4.68 -13.33
N ILE A 457 -7.77 4.38 -13.03
CA ILE A 457 -7.13 4.44 -11.69
C ILE A 457 -7.97 3.79 -10.56
N SER A 458 -8.79 2.80 -10.92
CA SER A 458 -9.76 2.17 -10.03
C SER A 458 -9.30 0.78 -9.57
N VAL A 459 -9.91 0.31 -8.48
CA VAL A 459 -9.79 -1.07 -7.99
C VAL A 459 -11.11 -1.81 -8.22
N PRO A 460 -11.09 -3.15 -8.39
CA PRO A 460 -12.31 -3.93 -8.50
C PRO A 460 -13.07 -3.99 -7.16
N PRO A 461 -14.37 -4.31 -7.18
CA PRO A 461 -15.18 -4.45 -5.97
C PRO A 461 -14.74 -5.61 -5.08
N THR A 462 -15.06 -5.53 -3.80
CA THR A 462 -14.95 -6.69 -2.91
C THR A 462 -16.04 -7.72 -3.20
N MET A 463 -15.85 -8.96 -2.77
CA MET A 463 -16.86 -10.02 -2.92
C MET A 463 -18.18 -9.67 -2.22
N GLU A 464 -18.11 -8.97 -1.08
CA GLU A 464 -19.28 -8.45 -0.38
C GLU A 464 -20.02 -7.39 -1.21
N GLN A 465 -19.29 -6.47 -1.87
CA GLN A 465 -19.89 -5.48 -2.75
C GLN A 465 -20.58 -6.13 -3.96
N LEU A 466 -19.98 -7.16 -4.56
CA LEU A 466 -20.59 -7.91 -5.67
C LEU A 466 -21.87 -8.64 -5.28
N GLN A 467 -21.96 -9.14 -4.05
CA GLN A 467 -23.17 -9.82 -3.56
C GLN A 467 -24.29 -8.84 -3.22
N ASN A 468 -23.95 -7.65 -2.74
CA ASN A 468 -24.90 -6.68 -2.20
C ASN A 468 -25.33 -5.60 -3.21
N GLN A 469 -24.62 -5.41 -4.32
CA GLN A 469 -24.91 -4.34 -5.26
C GLN A 469 -25.12 -4.86 -6.69
N PRO A 470 -26.17 -4.41 -7.41
CA PRO A 470 -26.54 -4.91 -8.73
C PRO A 470 -25.75 -4.23 -9.87
N TYR A 471 -24.49 -3.84 -9.65
CA TYR A 471 -23.69 -3.12 -10.65
C TYR A 471 -22.75 -4.07 -11.39
N ALA A 472 -22.76 -3.99 -12.72
CA ALA A 472 -21.82 -4.72 -13.56
C ALA A 472 -20.48 -3.98 -13.73
N ASP A 473 -20.52 -2.64 -13.69
CA ASP A 473 -19.41 -1.75 -13.96
C ASP A 473 -19.01 -1.00 -12.68
N TRP A 474 -17.71 -0.77 -12.48
CA TRP A 474 -17.14 -0.30 -11.22
C TRP A 474 -16.04 0.73 -11.46
N PHE A 475 -15.90 1.68 -10.55
CA PHE A 475 -14.88 2.73 -10.59
C PHE A 475 -14.54 3.22 -9.19
N GLY A 476 -13.41 3.90 -9.02
CA GLY A 476 -12.99 4.47 -7.76
C GLY A 476 -12.06 3.58 -6.92
N SER A 477 -11.52 4.20 -5.87
CA SER A 477 -10.79 3.55 -4.79
C SER A 477 -11.19 4.22 -3.47
N PRO A 478 -12.01 3.56 -2.61
CA PRO A 478 -12.58 2.23 -2.78
C PRO A 478 -13.59 2.15 -3.94
N ALA A 479 -13.76 0.94 -4.49
CA ALA A 479 -14.65 0.69 -5.61
C ALA A 479 -16.10 1.10 -5.32
N LYS A 480 -16.74 1.71 -6.32
CA LYS A 480 -18.15 2.12 -6.35
C LYS A 480 -18.78 1.64 -7.65
N GLY A 481 -20.01 1.16 -7.56
CA GLY A 481 -20.74 0.73 -8.74
C GLY A 481 -21.15 1.91 -9.62
N LEU A 482 -20.99 1.75 -10.93
CA LEU A 482 -21.40 2.70 -11.94
C LEU A 482 -22.85 2.38 -12.37
N PRO A 483 -23.82 3.28 -12.11
CA PRO A 483 -25.24 2.98 -12.33
C PRO A 483 -25.62 2.87 -13.81
N ASN A 484 -24.99 3.66 -14.68
CA ASN A 484 -25.27 3.65 -16.11
C ASN A 484 -23.97 3.78 -16.91
N ARG A 485 -23.63 2.75 -17.69
CA ARG A 485 -22.69 2.87 -18.80
C ARG A 485 -23.41 3.45 -20.00
N GLU A 486 -22.84 4.47 -20.63
CA GLU A 486 -23.33 4.97 -21.91
C GLU A 486 -23.06 3.94 -23.02
N LYS A 487 -23.93 2.93 -23.14
CA LYS A 487 -23.91 1.98 -24.25
C LYS A 487 -24.51 2.66 -25.47
N ARG A 488 -23.64 3.10 -26.38
CA ARG A 488 -24.05 3.60 -27.69
C ARG A 488 -23.52 2.63 -28.75
N ASP A 489 -24.31 1.59 -29.05
CA ASP A 489 -24.05 0.62 -30.13
C ASP A 489 -24.27 1.26 -31.51
N ILE A 490 -23.61 2.38 -31.77
CA ILE A 490 -23.74 3.14 -33.02
C ILE A 490 -22.89 2.49 -34.14
N TYR A 491 -21.86 1.71 -33.77
CA TYR A 491 -20.91 1.12 -34.70
C TYR A 491 -21.09 -0.39 -34.86
N PRO A 492 -21.00 -0.94 -36.09
CA PRO A 492 -21.02 -2.37 -36.33
C PRO A 492 -19.92 -3.12 -35.57
N ALA A 493 -20.21 -4.36 -35.16
CA ALA A 493 -19.25 -5.23 -34.46
C ALA A 493 -17.92 -5.43 -35.22
N GLU A 494 -17.94 -5.31 -36.56
CA GLU A 494 -16.74 -5.39 -37.41
C GLU A 494 -15.77 -4.22 -37.26
N LEU A 495 -16.23 -3.10 -36.70
CA LEU A 495 -15.38 -1.94 -36.42
C LEU A 495 -14.85 -1.93 -34.98
N THR A 496 -15.38 -2.80 -34.11
CA THR A 496 -15.11 -2.84 -32.68
C THR A 496 -14.54 -4.20 -32.25
N TYR A 497 -15.39 -5.21 -32.07
CA TYR A 497 -15.02 -6.49 -31.44
C TYR A 497 -14.55 -7.57 -32.42
N ARG A 498 -15.13 -7.61 -33.62
CA ARG A 498 -14.98 -8.74 -34.57
C ARG A 498 -14.59 -8.25 -35.96
N PRO A 499 -13.42 -7.62 -36.11
CA PRO A 499 -12.99 -7.09 -37.40
C PRO A 499 -12.77 -8.20 -38.43
N HIS A 500 -13.09 -7.88 -39.67
CA HIS A 500 -12.76 -8.71 -40.81
C HIS A 500 -11.24 -8.88 -40.95
N TRP A 501 -10.79 -10.02 -41.51
CA TRP A 501 -9.37 -10.35 -41.60
C TRP A 501 -8.56 -9.31 -42.40
N THR A 502 -9.17 -8.68 -43.41
CA THR A 502 -8.53 -7.60 -44.19
C THR A 502 -8.17 -6.40 -43.32
N ARG A 503 -9.06 -5.98 -42.41
CA ARG A 503 -8.79 -4.90 -41.45
C ARG A 503 -7.70 -5.30 -40.45
N LYS A 504 -7.70 -6.56 -40.01
CA LYS A 504 -6.62 -7.10 -39.17
C LYS A 504 -5.26 -7.00 -39.84
N MET A 505 -5.19 -7.36 -41.14
CA MET A 505 -3.94 -7.22 -41.90
C MET A 505 -3.56 -5.77 -42.12
N SER A 506 -4.49 -4.88 -42.48
CA SER A 506 -4.21 -3.45 -42.65
C SER A 506 -3.67 -2.81 -41.37
N ARG A 507 -4.32 -3.05 -40.23
CA ARG A 507 -3.84 -2.60 -38.91
C ARG A 507 -2.47 -3.18 -38.60
N GLY A 508 -2.28 -4.49 -38.80
CA GLY A 508 -1.01 -5.17 -38.57
C GLY A 508 0.14 -4.59 -39.40
N ILE A 509 -0.09 -4.21 -40.66
CA ILE A 509 0.93 -3.54 -41.50
C ILE A 509 1.29 -2.17 -40.93
N ILE A 510 0.30 -1.38 -40.54
CA ILE A 510 0.53 -0.03 -39.98
C ILE A 510 1.27 -0.12 -38.65
N GLU A 511 0.85 -1.03 -37.77
CA GLU A 511 1.49 -1.27 -36.49
C GLU A 511 2.90 -1.86 -36.65
N PHE A 512 3.14 -2.70 -37.66
CA PHE A 512 4.48 -3.17 -37.99
C PHE A 512 5.41 -1.99 -38.36
N ILE A 513 4.93 -1.08 -39.21
CA ILE A 513 5.67 0.14 -39.56
C ILE A 513 5.89 1.02 -38.32
N ARG A 514 4.85 1.20 -37.48
CA ARG A 514 4.92 1.93 -36.20
C ARG A 514 5.98 1.37 -35.27
N VAL A 515 6.12 0.04 -35.20
CA VAL A 515 7.12 -0.64 -34.38
C VAL A 515 8.53 -0.45 -34.92
N LEU A 516 8.67 -0.49 -36.25
CA LEU A 516 9.96 -0.49 -36.92
C LEU A 516 10.64 0.87 -36.92
N ILE A 517 9.90 1.93 -37.26
CA ILE A 517 10.44 3.27 -37.50
C ILE A 517 11.21 3.82 -36.28
N PRO A 518 10.66 3.81 -35.04
CA PRO A 518 11.39 4.33 -33.88
C PRO A 518 12.76 3.67 -33.71
N GLN A 519 12.80 2.34 -33.80
CA GLN A 519 14.03 1.59 -33.62
C GLN A 519 15.05 1.86 -34.74
N SER A 520 14.59 2.08 -35.97
CA SER A 520 15.47 2.46 -37.09
C SER A 520 16.09 3.83 -36.90
N ILE A 521 15.29 4.79 -36.41
CA ILE A 521 15.76 6.13 -36.10
C ILE A 521 16.77 6.08 -34.96
N ILE A 522 16.45 5.39 -33.85
CA ILE A 522 17.34 5.23 -32.69
C ILE A 522 18.70 4.64 -33.13
N LEU A 523 18.67 3.58 -33.93
CA LEU A 523 19.88 2.94 -34.43
C LEU A 523 20.68 3.90 -35.33
N SER A 524 20.01 4.63 -36.22
CA SER A 524 20.65 5.59 -37.14
C SER A 524 21.31 6.74 -36.37
N VAL A 525 20.58 7.39 -35.46
CA VAL A 525 21.13 8.52 -34.69
C VAL A 525 22.23 8.07 -33.74
N SER A 526 22.14 6.86 -33.18
CA SER A 526 23.19 6.31 -32.32
C SER A 526 24.49 6.06 -33.10
N ILE A 527 24.39 5.56 -34.34
CA ILE A 527 25.57 5.34 -35.19
C ILE A 527 26.18 6.67 -35.59
N LEU A 528 25.38 7.64 -36.03
CA LEU A 528 25.87 8.99 -36.33
C LEU A 528 26.55 9.61 -35.10
N PHE A 529 25.95 9.41 -33.92
CA PHE A 529 26.51 9.87 -32.66
C PHE A 529 27.90 9.28 -32.40
N ILE A 530 28.04 7.95 -32.56
CA ILE A 530 29.31 7.22 -32.37
C ILE A 530 30.35 7.62 -33.41
N ALA A 531 29.98 7.72 -34.69
CA ALA A 531 30.90 8.01 -35.79
C ALA A 531 31.65 9.33 -35.59
N TYR A 532 30.95 10.38 -35.15
CA TYR A 532 31.59 11.66 -34.82
C TYR A 532 32.49 11.58 -33.59
N ALA A 533 32.08 10.85 -32.55
CA ALA A 533 32.90 10.67 -31.37
C ALA A 533 34.19 9.92 -31.72
N ASP A 534 34.11 8.93 -32.61
CA ASP A 534 35.25 8.17 -33.12
C ASP A 534 36.26 9.05 -33.88
N ASP A 535 35.79 9.96 -34.73
CA ASP A 535 36.66 10.94 -35.43
C ASP A 535 37.46 11.80 -34.42
N LEU A 536 36.80 12.34 -33.40
CA LEU A 536 37.46 13.16 -32.37
C LEU A 536 38.44 12.34 -31.52
N ILE A 537 38.11 11.09 -31.23
CA ILE A 537 38.97 10.15 -30.49
C ILE A 537 40.23 9.83 -31.30
N LYS A 538 40.10 9.51 -32.60
CA LYS A 538 41.22 9.25 -33.51
C LYS A 538 42.14 10.46 -33.65
N LEU A 539 41.58 11.67 -33.62
CA LEU A 539 42.33 12.93 -33.62
C LEU A 539 42.96 13.29 -32.26
N GLN A 540 42.87 12.41 -31.26
CA GLN A 540 43.33 12.63 -29.88
C GLN A 540 42.69 13.86 -29.18
N LYS A 541 41.52 14.30 -29.65
CA LYS A 541 40.76 15.45 -29.12
C LYS A 541 39.72 15.02 -28.09
N TRP A 542 40.09 14.13 -27.17
CA TRP A 542 39.18 13.56 -26.16
C TRP A 542 38.48 14.64 -25.32
N HIS A 543 39.17 15.74 -25.01
CA HIS A 543 38.59 16.86 -24.26
C HIS A 543 37.46 17.57 -25.01
N GLU A 544 37.52 17.64 -26.34
CA GLU A 544 36.43 18.21 -27.16
C GLU A 544 35.17 17.35 -27.07
N VAL A 545 35.31 16.02 -27.02
CA VAL A 545 34.17 15.11 -26.80
C VAL A 545 33.47 15.46 -25.49
N PHE A 546 34.21 15.59 -24.39
CA PHE A 546 33.62 15.94 -23.10
C PHE A 546 32.99 17.33 -23.06
N LEU A 547 33.64 18.34 -23.66
CA LEU A 547 33.15 19.72 -23.66
C LEU A 547 31.92 19.92 -24.55
N TYR A 548 31.86 19.24 -25.70
CA TYR A 548 30.80 19.44 -26.69
C TYR A 548 29.73 18.35 -26.68
N PHE A 549 29.87 17.30 -25.86
CA PHE A 549 28.93 16.17 -25.77
C PHE A 549 27.46 16.63 -25.71
N SER A 550 27.15 17.57 -24.81
CA SER A 550 25.77 18.05 -24.61
C SER A 550 25.22 18.76 -25.84
N PHE A 551 26.02 19.60 -26.49
CA PHE A 551 25.62 20.30 -27.71
C PHE A 551 25.44 19.34 -28.88
N TYR A 552 26.32 18.34 -28.97
CA TYR A 552 26.28 17.33 -29.99
C TYR A 552 25.06 16.41 -29.84
N TYR A 553 24.78 15.94 -28.63
CA TYR A 553 23.57 15.19 -28.31
C TYR A 553 22.30 16.00 -28.64
N LEU A 554 22.27 17.27 -28.23
CA LEU A 554 21.13 18.15 -28.51
C LEU A 554 20.93 18.34 -30.02
N GLY A 555 22.01 18.59 -30.76
CA GLY A 555 21.99 18.93 -32.18
C GLY A 555 21.74 17.76 -33.12
N LEU A 556 22.25 16.56 -32.81
CA LEU A 556 22.11 15.39 -33.68
C LEU A 556 21.06 14.37 -33.23
N VAL A 557 20.74 14.33 -31.95
CA VAL A 557 19.80 13.33 -31.41
C VAL A 557 18.51 14.01 -31.00
N ALA A 558 18.55 14.86 -29.97
CA ALA A 558 17.35 15.34 -29.29
C ALA A 558 16.46 16.23 -30.17
N LEU A 559 17.02 17.30 -30.77
CA LEU A 559 16.25 18.23 -31.60
C LEU A 559 15.81 17.62 -32.93
N PRO A 560 16.66 16.89 -33.69
CA PRO A 560 16.20 16.24 -34.93
C PRO A 560 15.05 15.27 -34.71
N ILE A 561 15.12 14.46 -33.65
CA ILE A 561 14.02 13.56 -33.26
C ILE A 561 12.74 14.36 -32.98
N PHE A 562 12.82 15.42 -32.18
CA PHE A 562 11.66 16.25 -31.87
C PHE A 562 11.06 16.87 -33.14
N PHE A 563 11.88 17.51 -33.98
CA PHE A 563 11.40 18.16 -35.20
C PHE A 563 10.84 17.16 -36.22
N PHE A 564 11.40 15.96 -36.29
CA PHE A 564 10.84 14.88 -37.09
C PHE A 564 9.44 14.50 -36.62
N ASN A 565 9.24 14.28 -35.31
CA ASN A 565 7.91 13.99 -34.76
C ASN A 565 6.94 15.16 -34.93
N LEU A 566 7.39 16.39 -34.71
CA LEU A 566 6.61 17.61 -34.94
C LEU A 566 6.11 17.67 -36.39
N LEU A 567 7.00 17.42 -37.36
CA LEU A 567 6.65 17.38 -38.77
C LEU A 567 5.62 16.29 -39.05
N LEU A 568 5.83 15.07 -38.56
CA LEU A 568 4.89 13.96 -38.73
C LEU A 568 3.52 14.29 -38.14
N LYS A 569 3.44 14.88 -36.94
CA LYS A 569 2.20 15.32 -36.32
C LYS A 569 1.44 16.27 -37.24
N TRP A 570 2.10 17.32 -37.74
CA TRP A 570 1.45 18.33 -38.57
C TRP A 570 1.06 17.83 -39.97
N VAL A 571 1.87 16.95 -40.57
CA VAL A 571 1.60 16.38 -41.90
C VAL A 571 0.51 15.31 -41.84
N LEU A 572 0.58 14.39 -40.88
CA LEU A 572 -0.33 13.25 -40.81
C LEU A 572 -1.64 13.56 -40.09
N ILE A 573 -1.61 14.36 -39.02
CA ILE A 573 -2.80 14.68 -38.21
C ILE A 573 -3.32 16.09 -38.53
N GLY A 574 -2.42 17.08 -38.54
CA GLY A 574 -2.81 18.49 -38.51
C GLY A 574 -3.22 18.91 -37.10
N ARG A 575 -4.50 19.28 -36.92
CA ARG A 575 -5.07 19.63 -35.61
C ARG A 575 -6.03 18.55 -35.12
N TYR A 576 -5.83 18.09 -33.88
CA TYR A 576 -6.79 17.23 -33.20
C TYR A 576 -8.12 17.96 -32.97
N LYS A 577 -9.23 17.21 -33.05
CA LYS A 577 -10.60 17.69 -32.86
C LYS A 577 -11.39 16.66 -32.07
N LYS A 578 -12.37 17.13 -31.27
CA LYS A 578 -13.33 16.26 -30.60
C LYS A 578 -13.97 15.29 -31.59
N ALA A 579 -13.89 14.00 -31.30
CA ALA A 579 -14.34 12.95 -32.21
C ALA A 579 -14.54 11.61 -31.48
N GLU A 580 -15.31 10.72 -32.11
CA GLU A 580 -15.46 9.34 -31.70
C GLU A 580 -15.12 8.43 -32.89
N TYR A 581 -14.17 7.53 -32.72
CA TYR A 581 -13.72 6.61 -33.77
C TYR A 581 -13.68 5.17 -33.28
N PRO A 582 -14.31 4.20 -33.97
CA PRO A 582 -14.19 2.81 -33.58
C PRO A 582 -12.76 2.30 -33.86
N MET A 583 -12.27 1.42 -32.99
CA MET A 583 -10.86 1.00 -32.91
C MET A 583 -10.27 0.51 -34.24
N TRP A 584 -11.06 -0.16 -35.08
CA TRP A 584 -10.60 -0.72 -36.36
C TRP A 584 -10.74 0.26 -37.54
N THR A 585 -10.34 1.51 -37.32
CA THR A 585 -10.35 2.57 -38.32
C THR A 585 -9.01 3.25 -38.48
N TRP A 586 -8.77 3.78 -39.68
CA TRP A 586 -7.55 4.52 -40.03
C TRP A 586 -7.27 5.69 -39.10
N GLN A 587 -8.31 6.37 -38.62
CA GLN A 587 -8.21 7.52 -37.72
C GLN A 587 -7.53 7.15 -36.40
N VAL A 588 -7.95 6.01 -35.80
CA VAL A 588 -7.33 5.47 -34.59
C VAL A 588 -5.90 5.03 -34.88
N TRP A 589 -5.66 4.27 -35.95
CA TRP A 589 -4.32 3.77 -36.24
C TRP A 589 -3.30 4.89 -36.49
N ARG A 590 -3.74 5.99 -37.10
CA ARG A 590 -2.91 7.16 -37.36
C ARG A 590 -2.61 7.95 -36.08
N THR A 591 -3.57 8.12 -35.17
CA THR A 591 -3.30 8.82 -33.91
C THR A 591 -2.37 7.99 -33.02
N GLU A 592 -2.64 6.70 -32.89
CA GLU A 592 -1.80 5.76 -32.15
C GLU A 592 -0.37 5.67 -32.71
N ALA A 593 -0.22 5.78 -34.04
CA ALA A 593 1.11 5.83 -34.65
C ALA A 593 1.90 7.08 -34.22
N ILE A 594 1.28 8.25 -34.19
CA ILE A 594 1.93 9.49 -33.72
C ILE A 594 2.23 9.43 -32.23
N THR A 595 1.28 8.97 -31.41
CA THR A 595 1.48 8.77 -29.97
C THR A 595 2.65 7.84 -29.69
N SER A 596 2.69 6.68 -30.34
CA SER A 596 3.78 5.71 -30.17
C SER A 596 5.15 6.27 -30.60
N MET A 597 5.20 7.02 -31.71
CA MET A 597 6.41 7.69 -32.18
C MET A 597 6.87 8.78 -31.20
N TYR A 598 5.94 9.57 -30.68
CA TYR A 598 6.19 10.59 -29.66
C TYR A 598 6.79 9.97 -28.39
N GLU A 599 6.13 8.96 -27.85
CA GLU A 599 6.53 8.30 -26.61
C GLU A 599 7.83 7.49 -26.72
N SER A 600 8.14 6.96 -27.92
CA SER A 600 9.32 6.11 -28.11
C SER A 600 10.55 6.90 -28.56
N LEU A 601 10.37 8.13 -29.04
CA LEU A 601 11.46 8.97 -29.54
C LEU A 601 11.56 10.29 -28.77
N THR A 602 10.56 11.15 -28.88
CA THR A 602 10.64 12.51 -28.31
C THR A 602 10.71 12.49 -26.78
N VAL A 603 9.94 11.63 -26.14
CA VAL A 603 9.93 11.54 -24.67
C VAL A 603 11.31 11.14 -24.12
N PRO A 604 11.88 9.96 -24.46
CA PRO A 604 13.15 9.52 -23.89
C PRO A 604 14.38 10.31 -24.36
N PHE A 605 14.37 10.88 -25.57
CA PHE A 605 15.56 11.58 -26.11
C PHE A 605 15.55 13.10 -25.93
N LEU A 606 14.44 13.69 -25.46
CA LEU A 606 14.38 15.12 -25.18
C LEU A 606 13.54 15.44 -23.96
N PHE A 607 12.26 15.06 -23.93
CA PHE A 607 11.34 15.62 -22.94
C PHE A 607 11.67 15.21 -21.51
N GLU A 608 12.07 13.96 -21.27
CA GLU A 608 12.48 13.47 -19.94
C GLU A 608 13.60 14.32 -19.32
N TYR A 609 14.54 14.82 -20.13
CA TYR A 609 15.66 15.63 -19.67
C TYR A 609 15.30 17.10 -19.41
N ILE A 610 14.16 17.56 -19.92
CA ILE A 610 13.69 18.95 -19.77
C ILE A 610 12.40 19.07 -18.94
N LYS A 611 11.91 17.96 -18.35
CA LYS A 611 10.85 17.99 -17.34
C LYS A 611 11.25 18.89 -16.18
N GLY A 612 10.28 19.61 -15.62
CA GLY A 612 10.47 20.59 -14.57
C GLY A 612 11.17 21.88 -15.00
N THR A 613 11.55 22.03 -16.27
CA THR A 613 12.19 23.24 -16.80
C THR A 613 11.21 24.12 -17.59
N PRO A 614 11.51 25.42 -17.79
CA PRO A 614 10.72 26.29 -18.66
C PRO A 614 10.67 25.87 -20.14
N PHE A 615 11.53 24.93 -20.56
CA PHE A 615 11.61 24.50 -21.96
C PHE A 615 10.50 23.54 -22.35
N LEU A 616 10.06 22.63 -21.47
CA LEU A 616 9.05 21.64 -21.82
C LEU A 616 7.72 22.27 -22.29
N PRO A 617 7.15 23.28 -21.59
CA PRO A 617 5.97 23.99 -22.09
C PRO A 617 6.16 24.63 -23.47
N PHE A 618 7.37 25.10 -23.79
CA PHE A 618 7.66 25.66 -25.11
C PHE A 618 7.52 24.61 -26.21
N PHE A 619 8.06 23.40 -26.02
CA PHE A 619 7.94 22.33 -27.01
C PHE A 619 6.50 21.84 -27.17
N PHE A 620 5.72 21.75 -26.08
CA PHE A 620 4.30 21.40 -26.17
C PHE A 620 3.47 22.44 -26.93
N ARG A 621 3.78 23.74 -26.81
CA ARG A 621 3.15 24.78 -27.64
C ARG A 621 3.38 24.56 -29.14
N LEU A 622 4.57 24.12 -29.54
CA LEU A 622 4.86 23.76 -30.94
C LEU A 622 4.01 22.57 -31.41
N MET A 623 3.78 21.59 -30.54
CA MET A 623 2.94 20.42 -30.81
C MET A 623 1.45 20.76 -30.89
N GLY A 624 1.00 21.87 -30.29
CA GLY A 624 -0.36 22.41 -30.43
C GLY A 624 -1.07 22.71 -29.11
N VAL A 625 -0.46 22.41 -27.95
CA VAL A 625 -1.07 22.68 -26.65
C VAL A 625 -1.16 24.19 -26.42
N LYS A 626 -2.31 24.68 -25.93
CA LYS A 626 -2.47 26.09 -25.56
C LYS A 626 -1.98 26.27 -24.13
N MET A 627 -0.81 26.88 -23.94
CA MET A 627 -0.23 27.08 -22.61
C MET A 627 0.01 28.55 -22.33
N GLY A 628 -0.37 28.99 -21.13
CA GLY A 628 -0.08 30.30 -20.57
C GLY A 628 1.39 30.51 -20.19
N GLU A 629 1.65 31.61 -19.50
CA GLU A 629 2.95 31.97 -18.96
C GLU A 629 3.29 31.17 -17.69
N ARG A 630 4.58 30.85 -17.53
CA ARG A 630 5.13 30.25 -16.30
C ARG A 630 4.43 28.95 -15.84
N VAL A 631 3.93 28.16 -16.79
CA VAL A 631 3.44 26.81 -16.53
C VAL A 631 4.61 25.91 -16.10
N TYR A 632 4.48 25.23 -14.97
CA TYR A 632 5.40 24.18 -14.53
C TYR A 632 4.85 22.81 -14.94
N MET A 633 5.70 21.95 -15.50
CA MET A 633 5.33 20.60 -15.91
C MET A 633 6.40 19.59 -15.54
N ASP A 634 6.01 18.61 -14.73
CA ASP A 634 6.79 17.40 -14.42
C ASP A 634 6.12 16.15 -15.04
N SER A 635 5.43 16.33 -16.17
CA SER A 635 4.72 15.27 -16.88
C SER A 635 4.85 15.47 -18.39
N THR A 636 4.91 14.36 -19.12
CA THR A 636 4.99 14.31 -20.59
C THR A 636 3.77 13.64 -21.22
N ASP A 637 2.81 13.20 -20.39
CA ASP A 637 1.67 12.39 -20.81
C ASP A 637 0.56 13.26 -21.41
N ILE A 638 0.76 13.67 -22.67
CA ILE A 638 -0.20 14.41 -23.50
C ILE A 638 -0.10 13.84 -24.91
N THR A 639 -1.22 13.35 -25.45
CA THR A 639 -1.28 12.68 -26.76
C THR A 639 -2.01 13.51 -27.81
N GLU A 640 -3.22 14.00 -27.52
CA GLU A 640 -3.97 14.88 -28.42
C GLU A 640 -3.73 16.36 -28.10
N PHE A 641 -2.52 16.81 -28.42
CA PHE A 641 -1.99 18.13 -28.05
C PHE A 641 -2.95 19.32 -28.24
N ASP A 642 -3.64 19.39 -29.38
CA ASP A 642 -4.52 20.53 -29.72
C ASP A 642 -5.81 20.60 -28.87
N LEU A 643 -6.09 19.56 -28.08
CA LEU A 643 -7.27 19.46 -27.20
C LEU A 643 -6.98 19.85 -25.75
N VAL A 644 -5.74 20.18 -25.43
CA VAL A 644 -5.34 20.59 -24.09
C VAL A 644 -5.13 22.10 -24.03
N SER A 645 -5.64 22.72 -22.97
CA SER A 645 -5.36 24.11 -22.64
C SER A 645 -5.05 24.29 -21.15
N MET A 646 -4.02 25.09 -20.87
CA MET A 646 -3.52 25.39 -19.52
C MET A 646 -3.33 26.90 -19.39
N GLY A 647 -3.87 27.49 -18.33
CA GLY A 647 -3.72 28.90 -18.00
C GLY A 647 -2.33 29.28 -17.48
N ASP A 648 -2.17 30.54 -17.10
CA ASP A 648 -0.92 31.05 -16.53
C ASP A 648 -0.66 30.44 -15.14
N TYR A 649 0.61 30.23 -14.79
CA TYR A 649 1.04 29.76 -13.46
C TYR A 649 0.43 28.41 -13.02
N CYS A 650 -0.03 27.57 -13.95
CA CYS A 650 -0.44 26.21 -13.64
C CYS A 650 0.76 25.34 -13.27
N ALA A 651 0.56 24.37 -12.39
CA ALA A 651 1.55 23.34 -12.06
C ALA A 651 0.97 21.95 -12.33
N ILE A 652 1.64 21.18 -13.19
CA ILE A 652 1.37 19.77 -13.44
C ILE A 652 2.50 18.96 -12.80
N ASN A 653 2.20 18.19 -11.76
CA ASN A 653 3.19 17.40 -11.04
C ASN A 653 3.43 16.02 -11.69
N LEU A 654 4.41 15.28 -11.15
CA LEU A 654 4.91 13.99 -11.64
C LEU A 654 3.80 13.06 -12.17
N ASP A 655 3.87 12.71 -13.46
CA ASP A 655 2.95 11.79 -14.16
C ASP A 655 1.45 12.10 -13.99
N GLY A 656 1.10 13.32 -13.59
CA GLY A 656 -0.27 13.82 -13.58
C GLY A 656 -0.58 14.51 -14.90
N GLY A 657 -1.84 14.55 -15.31
CA GLY A 657 -2.17 15.27 -16.53
C GLY A 657 -3.54 15.01 -17.14
N PRO A 658 -3.79 15.66 -18.29
CA PRO A 658 -4.99 15.49 -19.07
C PRO A 658 -4.96 14.17 -19.87
N GLN A 659 -5.96 13.34 -19.67
CA GLN A 659 -6.25 12.19 -20.52
C GLN A 659 -7.34 12.56 -21.54
N THR A 660 -6.89 12.97 -22.72
CA THR A 660 -7.73 13.52 -23.79
C THR A 660 -8.58 12.50 -24.53
N HIS A 661 -8.36 11.20 -24.31
CA HIS A 661 -9.22 10.16 -24.83
C HIS A 661 -9.36 8.95 -23.90
N LEU A 662 -10.44 8.21 -24.09
CA LEU A 662 -10.64 6.87 -23.53
C LEU A 662 -11.17 5.92 -24.59
N PHE A 663 -10.84 4.64 -24.46
CA PHE A 663 -11.58 3.59 -25.14
C PHE A 663 -12.79 3.20 -24.31
N GLU A 664 -13.98 3.40 -24.85
CA GLU A 664 -15.23 2.90 -24.30
C GLU A 664 -15.80 1.92 -25.35
N ASP A 665 -15.92 0.64 -25.01
CA ASP A 665 -16.50 -0.39 -25.88
C ASP A 665 -15.75 -0.51 -27.23
N ARG A 666 -14.42 -0.31 -27.18
CA ARG A 666 -13.53 -0.26 -28.36
C ARG A 666 -13.84 0.89 -29.31
N VAL A 667 -14.41 1.97 -28.79
CA VAL A 667 -14.55 3.26 -29.48
C VAL A 667 -13.67 4.26 -28.74
N MET A 668 -12.71 4.82 -29.46
CA MET A 668 -11.89 5.93 -28.97
C MET A 668 -12.75 7.18 -28.93
N LYS A 669 -13.04 7.68 -27.73
CA LYS A 669 -13.72 8.97 -27.50
C LYS A 669 -12.69 9.99 -27.08
N MET A 670 -12.62 11.08 -27.84
CA MET A 670 -11.59 12.11 -27.69
C MET A 670 -12.26 13.46 -27.44
N GLY A 671 -11.80 14.21 -26.43
CA GLY A 671 -12.37 15.48 -26.02
C GLY A 671 -11.34 16.44 -25.43
N ALA A 672 -11.77 17.68 -25.17
CA ALA A 672 -10.88 18.74 -24.71
C ALA A 672 -10.72 18.75 -23.18
N VAL A 673 -9.57 19.20 -22.69
CA VAL A 673 -9.35 19.45 -21.26
C VAL A 673 -8.89 20.90 -21.08
N HIS A 674 -9.57 21.63 -20.20
CA HIS A 674 -9.22 22.99 -19.81
C HIS A 674 -8.75 23.03 -18.36
N ILE A 675 -7.58 23.61 -18.13
CA ILE A 675 -6.98 23.83 -16.81
C ILE A 675 -6.77 25.34 -16.63
N GLY A 676 -7.54 25.94 -15.72
CA GLY A 676 -7.51 27.38 -15.44
C GLY A 676 -6.21 27.84 -14.77
N ALA A 677 -5.96 29.14 -14.82
CA ALA A 677 -4.76 29.77 -14.27
C ALA A 677 -4.60 29.51 -12.76
N TYR A 678 -3.35 29.48 -12.28
CA TYR A 678 -2.99 29.25 -10.87
C TYR A 678 -3.45 27.89 -10.30
N SER A 679 -3.87 26.96 -11.16
CA SER A 679 -4.31 25.63 -10.73
C SER A 679 -3.14 24.65 -10.58
N ASN A 680 -3.22 23.79 -9.57
CA ASN A 680 -2.22 22.78 -9.25
C ASN A 680 -2.82 21.37 -9.42
N ILE A 681 -2.18 20.55 -10.25
CA ILE A 681 -2.59 19.18 -10.55
C ILE A 681 -1.59 18.23 -9.89
N GLY A 682 -2.05 17.51 -8.87
CA GLY A 682 -1.22 16.63 -8.06
C GLY A 682 -0.56 15.49 -8.83
N ALA A 683 0.48 14.90 -8.24
CA ALA A 683 1.22 13.81 -8.88
C ALA A 683 0.30 12.61 -9.16
N ARG A 684 0.42 12.02 -10.35
CA ARG A 684 -0.35 10.85 -10.80
C ARG A 684 -1.87 11.04 -10.75
N SER A 685 -2.36 12.27 -10.80
CA SER A 685 -3.78 12.53 -10.97
C SER A 685 -4.16 12.50 -12.44
N VAL A 686 -5.31 11.93 -12.76
CA VAL A 686 -5.82 11.83 -14.13
C VAL A 686 -7.02 12.76 -14.30
N ILE A 687 -6.98 13.59 -15.35
CA ILE A 687 -8.07 14.50 -15.72
C ILE A 687 -8.71 14.00 -17.02
N LEU A 688 -9.91 13.42 -16.94
CA LEU A 688 -10.57 12.90 -18.12
C LEU A 688 -11.05 14.01 -19.06
N TYR A 689 -11.23 13.65 -20.34
CA TYR A 689 -11.69 14.55 -21.38
C TYR A 689 -13.05 15.21 -21.08
N ASP A 690 -13.32 16.31 -21.79
CA ASP A 690 -14.47 17.20 -21.62
C ASP A 690 -14.55 17.90 -20.25
N THR A 691 -13.44 17.95 -19.51
CA THR A 691 -13.36 18.61 -18.19
C THR A 691 -12.99 20.09 -18.31
N ASP A 692 -13.59 20.90 -17.44
CA ASP A 692 -13.36 22.34 -17.32
C ASP A 692 -12.96 22.70 -15.88
N ILE A 693 -11.67 22.87 -15.63
CA ILE A 693 -11.14 23.26 -14.31
C ILE A 693 -10.96 24.77 -14.32
N GLU A 694 -11.69 25.49 -13.49
CA GLU A 694 -11.54 26.94 -13.38
C GLU A 694 -10.24 27.35 -12.64
N GLU A 695 -10.05 28.65 -12.45
CA GLU A 695 -8.82 29.21 -11.87
C GLU A 695 -8.65 28.87 -10.38
N ASN A 696 -7.40 28.79 -9.94
CA ASN A 696 -7.02 28.54 -8.54
C ASN A 696 -7.58 27.23 -7.97
N CYS A 697 -7.72 26.18 -8.78
CA CYS A 697 -8.11 24.85 -8.29
C CYS A 697 -6.88 24.04 -7.89
N SER A 698 -6.95 23.34 -6.76
CA SER A 698 -5.90 22.40 -6.35
C SER A 698 -6.45 20.98 -6.32
N ILE A 699 -5.82 20.08 -7.07
CA ILE A 699 -6.16 18.65 -7.11
C ILE A 699 -5.06 17.88 -6.41
N SER A 700 -5.42 17.06 -5.43
CA SER A 700 -4.48 16.21 -4.69
C SER A 700 -3.86 15.14 -5.58
N ALA A 701 -2.71 14.60 -5.16
CA ALA A 701 -2.09 13.45 -5.82
C ALA A 701 -3.06 12.25 -5.88
N LEU A 702 -2.85 11.37 -6.87
CA LEU A 702 -3.64 10.14 -7.09
C LEU A 702 -5.16 10.38 -7.10
N SER A 703 -5.57 11.46 -7.76
CA SER A 703 -6.98 11.86 -7.86
C SER A 703 -7.51 11.69 -9.29
N LEU A 704 -8.80 11.39 -9.42
CA LEU A 704 -9.47 11.22 -10.71
C LEU A 704 -10.57 12.25 -10.90
N VAL A 705 -10.38 13.15 -11.86
CA VAL A 705 -11.43 14.08 -12.33
C VAL A 705 -12.26 13.37 -13.39
N MET A 706 -13.57 13.25 -13.16
CA MET A 706 -14.45 12.49 -14.04
C MET A 706 -14.76 13.27 -15.31
N LYS A 707 -15.06 12.54 -16.39
CA LYS A 707 -15.38 13.14 -17.69
C LYS A 707 -16.55 14.12 -17.58
N GLY A 708 -16.42 15.29 -18.21
CA GLY A 708 -17.47 16.31 -18.21
C GLY A 708 -17.60 17.13 -16.93
N GLU A 709 -16.74 16.92 -15.92
CA GLU A 709 -16.79 17.69 -14.68
C GLU A 709 -16.38 19.14 -14.90
N LYS A 710 -17.01 20.02 -14.12
CA LYS A 710 -16.65 21.44 -14.02
C LYS A 710 -16.24 21.75 -12.59
N LEU A 711 -14.98 22.10 -12.39
CA LEU A 711 -14.46 22.41 -11.06
C LEU A 711 -14.48 23.93 -10.86
N PRO A 712 -15.25 24.45 -9.89
CA PRO A 712 -15.39 25.88 -9.65
C PRO A 712 -14.10 26.46 -9.06
N SER A 713 -13.87 27.74 -9.31
CA SER A 713 -12.65 28.45 -8.91
C SER A 713 -12.38 28.36 -7.40
N LYS A 714 -11.11 28.39 -7.01
CA LYS A 714 -10.66 28.44 -5.59
C LYS A 714 -11.11 27.26 -4.74
N THR A 715 -11.12 26.07 -5.31
CA THR A 715 -11.51 24.83 -4.63
C THR A 715 -10.36 23.83 -4.52
N PHE A 716 -10.48 22.90 -3.58
CA PHE A 716 -9.51 21.84 -3.37
C PHE A 716 -10.21 20.49 -3.55
N TRP A 717 -9.64 19.59 -4.34
CA TRP A 717 -10.27 18.32 -4.69
C TRP A 717 -9.35 17.15 -4.40
N SER A 718 -9.89 16.06 -3.88
CA SER A 718 -9.12 14.83 -3.64
C SER A 718 -9.94 13.56 -3.80
N GLY A 719 -9.29 12.48 -4.21
CA GLY A 719 -9.85 11.12 -4.24
C GLY A 719 -10.16 10.58 -5.64
N ILE A 720 -10.64 9.34 -5.68
CA ILE A 720 -10.97 8.60 -6.89
C ILE A 720 -12.41 8.07 -6.78
N PRO A 721 -13.41 8.72 -7.38
CA PRO A 721 -13.35 10.04 -8.01
C PRO A 721 -13.15 11.16 -6.98
N ILE A 722 -12.78 12.34 -7.46
CA ILE A 722 -12.57 13.51 -6.61
C ILE A 722 -13.82 13.94 -5.84
N LYS A 723 -13.58 14.56 -4.68
CA LYS A 723 -14.55 15.31 -3.88
C LYS A 723 -13.89 16.59 -3.36
N ASN A 724 -14.68 17.65 -3.26
CA ASN A 724 -14.28 18.96 -2.70
C ASN A 724 -14.15 18.87 -1.18
#